data_AF-Q8NTH9-F1
#
_entry.id   AF-Q8NTH9-F1
#
_cell.length_a   1.000
_cell.length_b   1.000
_cell.length_c   1.000
_cell.angle_alpha   90.00
_cell.angle_beta   90.00
_cell.angle_gamma   90.00
#
_symmetry.space_group_name_H-M   'P 1'
#
loop_
_entity.id
_entity.type
_entity.pdbx_description
1 polymer ?
#
loop_
_entity_poly.entity_id
_entity_poly.type
_entity_poly.pdbx_seq_one_letter_code
_entity_poly.pdbx_strand_id
1 'polypeptide(L)'
;MKRLSRAALAVVATTAVSFSALAVPAFADEASNVELNILGVTDFHGHIEQKAVKDDKGVITGYSEMGASGVACYVDAERADNPNTRFITVGDNIGGSPFVSSILKDEPTLQALSAIGVDASALGNHEFDQGYSDLVNRVSLDGSGSAKFPYLGANVEGGTPAPAKSEIIEMDGVKIAYVGAVTEETATLVSPAGIEGITFTGDIDAINAEADRVIEAGEADVVIALIHAEAAPTDLFSNNVDVVFSGHTHFDYVAEGEARGDKQPLVVIQGHEYGKVISDVEISYDREAGKITNIEAKNVSATDVVENCETPNTAVDAIVAAAVEAAEEAGNEVVATIDNGFYRGADEEGTTGSNRGVESSLSNLIAEAGLWAVNDATILNADIGIMNAGGVRADLEAGEVTFADAYATQNFSNTYGVREVSGAQFKEALEQQWKETGDRPRLALGLSSNVQYSYDETREYGDRITHITFNGEPMDMKETYRVTGSSFLLAGGDSFTAFAEGGPIAETGMVDIDLFNNYIAAHPDAPIRANQSSVGIALSGPAVAEDGTLVPGEELTVDLSSLSYTGPEAKPTTVEVTVGTEKKTADVDNTIVPQFDSTGKATVTLTVPEGATSVKIATDNGTTFELPVTVNGEGNNDDDDDKEQQSSGSSDAGSLVAVLGVLGALGGLVAFFLNSAQGAPFLAQLQAMFAQFM
;
A
#
# COMPACT_ATOMS: atom_id res chain seq x y z
N MET A 1 62.54 -72.32 -16.29
CA MET A 1 61.51 -72.26 -17.34
C MET A 1 61.83 -71.04 -18.20
N LYS A 2 62.47 -71.19 -19.38
CA LYS A 2 61.86 -71.23 -20.73
C LYS A 2 61.01 -69.95 -20.98
N ARG A 3 61.30 -69.01 -21.89
CA ARG A 3 61.92 -69.06 -23.24
C ARG A 3 62.53 -67.72 -23.68
N LEU A 4 63.48 -67.83 -24.61
CA LEU A 4 64.18 -66.82 -25.42
C LEU A 4 63.32 -66.26 -26.58
N SER A 5 63.66 -65.07 -27.08
CA SER A 5 64.12 -64.79 -28.48
C SER A 5 64.48 -63.29 -28.63
N ARG A 6 65.73 -62.91 -28.96
CA ARG A 6 66.33 -62.63 -30.30
C ARG A 6 65.54 -61.58 -31.12
N ALA A 7 66.10 -60.61 -31.82
CA ALA A 7 67.43 -60.04 -32.08
C ALA A 7 67.19 -58.90 -33.10
N ALA A 8 68.03 -57.85 -33.13
CA ALA A 8 68.61 -57.24 -34.35
C ALA A 8 69.07 -55.79 -34.10
N LEU A 9 70.13 -55.46 -34.83
CA LEU A 9 71.05 -54.34 -34.70
C LEU A 9 70.80 -53.31 -35.81
N ALA A 10 71.21 -52.07 -35.52
CA ALA A 10 71.60 -50.98 -36.42
C ALA A 10 70.50 -50.10 -37.05
N VAL A 11 70.64 -48.78 -36.90
CA VAL A 11 70.93 -47.84 -38.01
C VAL A 11 71.23 -46.44 -37.46
N VAL A 12 72.45 -45.98 -37.79
CA VAL A 12 72.86 -44.64 -38.23
C VAL A 12 72.71 -43.44 -37.28
N ALA A 13 73.87 -42.94 -36.86
CA ALA A 13 74.08 -41.58 -36.39
C ALA A 13 73.75 -40.56 -37.49
N THR A 14 72.92 -39.58 -37.17
CA THR A 14 72.83 -38.34 -37.95
C THR A 14 72.82 -37.16 -36.99
N THR A 15 73.85 -36.34 -37.10
CA THR A 15 74.04 -35.05 -36.46
C THR A 15 72.81 -34.16 -36.66
N ALA A 16 72.10 -33.85 -35.58
CA ALA A 16 71.10 -32.78 -35.54
C ALA A 16 71.71 -31.58 -34.77
N VAL A 17 71.77 -30.46 -35.47
CA VAL A 17 72.22 -29.16 -34.98
C VAL A 17 71.28 -28.70 -33.85
N SER A 18 71.84 -28.43 -32.67
CA SER A 18 71.11 -27.82 -31.56
C SER A 18 70.73 -26.38 -31.93
N PHE A 19 69.45 -26.16 -32.22
CA PHE A 19 68.86 -24.82 -32.14
C PHE A 19 68.33 -24.64 -30.72
N SER A 20 69.06 -23.88 -29.90
CA SER A 20 68.57 -23.40 -28.62
C SER A 20 67.47 -22.36 -28.89
N ALA A 21 66.22 -22.80 -28.92
CA ALA A 21 65.08 -21.90 -28.79
C ALA A 21 65.05 -21.40 -27.34
N LEU A 22 65.40 -20.14 -27.15
CA LEU A 22 65.05 -19.40 -25.94
C LEU A 22 63.52 -19.36 -25.89
N ALA A 23 62.92 -20.17 -25.01
CA ALA A 23 61.53 -20.00 -24.63
C ALA A 23 61.44 -18.68 -23.84
N VAL A 24 61.03 -17.62 -24.53
CA VAL A 24 60.46 -16.45 -23.88
C VAL A 24 59.16 -16.93 -23.24
N PRO A 25 58.94 -16.78 -21.92
CA PRO A 25 57.62 -17.05 -21.37
C PRO A 25 56.66 -16.10 -22.06
N ALA A 26 55.67 -16.65 -22.77
CA ALA A 26 54.50 -15.88 -23.14
C ALA A 26 53.89 -15.39 -21.83
N PHE A 27 53.99 -14.09 -21.57
CA PHE A 27 53.05 -13.44 -20.67
C PHE A 27 51.68 -13.74 -21.27
N ALA A 28 50.86 -14.52 -20.57
CA ALA A 28 49.46 -14.60 -20.89
C ALA A 28 48.92 -13.19 -20.74
N ASP A 29 48.37 -12.62 -21.81
CA ASP A 29 47.46 -11.48 -21.70
C ASP A 29 46.38 -11.91 -20.70
N GLU A 30 46.34 -11.26 -19.54
CA GLU A 30 45.09 -11.18 -18.78
C GLU A 30 44.02 -10.70 -19.75
N ALA A 31 42.86 -11.34 -19.77
CA ALA A 31 41.77 -10.87 -20.61
C ALA A 31 41.54 -9.38 -20.34
N SER A 32 41.53 -8.57 -21.41
CA SER A 32 41.21 -7.15 -21.30
C SER A 32 39.76 -6.93 -20.86
N ASN A 33 38.90 -7.93 -21.09
CA ASN A 33 37.51 -7.93 -20.70
C ASN A 33 37.33 -8.43 -19.27
N VAL A 34 36.62 -7.65 -18.48
CA VAL A 34 36.20 -7.94 -17.10
C VAL A 34 34.69 -8.07 -17.09
N GLU A 35 34.18 -9.12 -16.45
CA GLU A 35 32.74 -9.27 -16.18
C GLU A 35 32.47 -8.80 -14.75
N LEU A 36 31.67 -7.76 -14.62
CA LEU A 36 31.21 -7.20 -13.35
C LEU A 36 29.78 -7.68 -13.11
N ASN A 37 29.43 -8.07 -11.88
CA ASN A 37 28.04 -8.36 -11.53
C ASN A 37 27.58 -7.46 -10.38
N ILE A 38 26.42 -6.84 -10.53
CA ILE A 38 25.80 -5.98 -9.55
C ILE A 38 24.43 -6.55 -9.20
N LEU A 39 24.32 -7.06 -7.98
CA LEU A 39 23.09 -7.57 -7.40
C LEU A 39 22.44 -6.50 -6.55
N GLY A 40 21.12 -6.38 -6.60
CA GLY A 40 20.38 -5.36 -5.88
C GLY A 40 19.04 -5.83 -5.32
N VAL A 41 18.68 -5.31 -4.16
CA VAL A 41 17.31 -5.31 -3.64
C VAL A 41 16.87 -3.89 -3.33
N THR A 42 15.58 -3.64 -3.32
CA THR A 42 14.98 -2.36 -2.94
C THR A 42 13.76 -2.63 -2.06
N ASP A 43 13.35 -1.62 -1.28
CA ASP A 43 12.12 -1.66 -0.49
C ASP A 43 12.07 -2.93 0.39
N PHE A 44 13.22 -3.27 1.01
CA PHE A 44 13.36 -4.52 1.76
C PHE A 44 12.49 -4.50 3.03
N HIS A 45 12.24 -3.32 3.59
CA HIS A 45 11.31 -3.07 4.71
C HIS A 45 11.41 -4.12 5.82
N GLY A 46 12.62 -4.51 6.21
CA GLY A 46 12.82 -5.51 7.25
C GLY A 46 12.16 -6.87 7.03
N HIS A 47 11.85 -7.27 5.80
CA HIS A 47 11.36 -8.61 5.46
C HIS A 47 12.49 -9.65 5.51
N ILE A 48 13.02 -9.87 6.71
CA ILE A 48 14.15 -10.77 6.96
C ILE A 48 13.75 -12.25 6.96
N GLU A 49 12.46 -12.56 7.16
CA GLU A 49 11.92 -13.91 7.15
C GLU A 49 11.49 -14.36 5.75
N GLN A 50 11.61 -15.66 5.48
CA GLN A 50 11.05 -16.27 4.27
C GLN A 50 9.53 -16.43 4.37
N LYS A 51 8.80 -16.06 3.32
CA LYS A 51 7.36 -16.36 3.21
C LYS A 51 7.11 -17.40 2.12
N ALA A 52 6.83 -18.62 2.57
CA ALA A 52 6.43 -19.72 1.68
C ALA A 52 4.98 -19.56 1.21
N VAL A 53 4.75 -19.75 -0.09
CA VAL A 53 3.42 -19.89 -0.68
C VAL A 53 2.99 -21.35 -0.56
N LYS A 54 1.77 -21.58 -0.03
CA LYS A 54 1.23 -22.92 0.18
C LYS A 54 -0.08 -23.11 -0.57
N ASP A 55 -0.29 -24.31 -1.11
CA ASP A 55 -1.59 -24.70 -1.66
C ASP A 55 -2.63 -24.95 -0.54
N ASP A 56 -3.89 -25.22 -0.91
CA ASP A 56 -4.99 -25.51 0.03
C ASP A 56 -4.72 -26.72 0.94
N LYS A 57 -3.71 -27.54 0.63
CA LYS A 57 -3.29 -28.72 1.41
C LYS A 57 -2.07 -28.43 2.29
N GLY A 58 -1.55 -27.21 2.27
CA GLY A 58 -0.39 -26.78 3.03
C GLY A 58 0.96 -27.17 2.41
N VAL A 59 0.98 -27.65 1.16
CA VAL A 59 2.22 -27.97 0.44
C VAL A 59 2.86 -26.68 -0.05
N ILE A 60 4.15 -26.50 0.20
CA ILE A 60 4.91 -25.36 -0.32
C ILE A 60 5.00 -25.50 -1.85
N THR A 61 4.52 -24.48 -2.56
CA THR A 61 4.54 -24.39 -4.03
C THR A 61 5.48 -23.30 -4.55
N GLY A 62 6.15 -22.59 -3.64
CA GLY A 62 7.10 -21.54 -3.94
C GLY A 62 7.26 -20.61 -2.74
N TYR A 63 7.86 -19.44 -2.99
CA TYR A 63 8.12 -18.40 -2.02
C TYR A 63 7.68 -17.06 -2.59
N SER A 64 6.93 -16.30 -1.79
CA SER A 64 6.60 -14.92 -2.11
C SER A 64 7.73 -14.00 -1.68
N GLU A 65 8.39 -14.26 -0.55
CA GLU A 65 9.53 -13.47 -0.05
C GLU A 65 10.68 -14.40 0.29
N MET A 66 11.89 -14.07 -0.15
CA MET A 66 13.07 -14.93 0.04
C MET A 66 13.78 -14.72 1.38
N GLY A 67 13.39 -13.68 2.13
CA GLY A 67 14.03 -13.29 3.39
C GLY A 67 15.51 -12.94 3.23
N ALA A 68 16.15 -12.55 4.33
CA ALA A 68 17.59 -12.27 4.31
C ALA A 68 18.42 -13.52 3.98
N SER A 69 17.98 -14.70 4.43
CA SER A 69 18.65 -15.98 4.14
C SER A 69 18.69 -16.31 2.66
N GLY A 70 17.60 -16.06 1.92
CA GLY A 70 17.55 -16.28 0.47
C GLY A 70 18.47 -15.33 -0.27
N VAL A 71 18.41 -14.03 0.08
CA VAL A 71 19.31 -13.01 -0.48
C VAL A 71 20.78 -13.39 -0.26
N ALA A 72 21.13 -13.75 0.98
CA ALA A 72 22.49 -14.16 1.32
C ALA A 72 22.98 -15.34 0.48
N CYS A 73 22.12 -16.35 0.30
CA CYS A 73 22.47 -17.54 -0.47
C CYS A 73 22.73 -17.24 -1.94
N TYR A 74 21.88 -16.40 -2.56
CA TYR A 74 22.06 -16.00 -3.96
C TYR A 74 23.33 -15.17 -4.13
N VAL A 75 23.53 -14.16 -3.28
CA VAL A 75 24.72 -13.30 -3.32
C VAL A 75 26.01 -14.11 -3.12
N ASP A 76 26.03 -15.06 -2.19
CA ASP A 76 27.19 -15.91 -1.94
C ASP A 76 27.48 -16.86 -3.12
N ALA A 77 26.45 -17.38 -3.78
CA ALA A 77 26.59 -18.21 -4.97
C ALA A 77 27.18 -17.41 -6.14
N GLU A 78 26.62 -16.23 -6.42
CA GLU A 78 27.11 -15.34 -7.49
C GLU A 78 28.52 -14.81 -7.22
N ARG A 79 28.91 -14.60 -5.95
CA ARG A 79 30.29 -14.26 -5.58
C ARG A 79 31.27 -15.43 -5.74
N ALA A 80 30.79 -16.66 -5.56
CA ALA A 80 31.61 -17.86 -5.76
C ALA A 80 31.90 -18.10 -7.25
N ASP A 81 30.92 -17.82 -8.12
CA ASP A 81 31.04 -17.95 -9.56
C ASP A 81 31.79 -16.77 -10.20
N ASN A 82 31.52 -15.53 -9.75
CA ASN A 82 32.22 -14.32 -10.16
C ASN A 82 32.72 -13.51 -8.95
N PRO A 83 34.04 -13.42 -8.69
CA PRO A 83 34.57 -12.61 -7.57
C PRO A 83 34.37 -11.09 -7.75
N ASN A 84 34.02 -10.64 -8.96
CA ASN A 84 33.64 -9.25 -9.26
C ASN A 84 32.13 -9.02 -9.12
N THR A 85 31.49 -9.74 -8.19
CA THR A 85 30.09 -9.53 -7.79
C THR A 85 30.00 -8.60 -6.59
N ARG A 86 29.11 -7.60 -6.66
CA ARG A 86 28.78 -6.66 -5.56
C ARG A 86 27.30 -6.72 -5.26
N PHE A 87 26.95 -6.38 -4.02
CA PHE A 87 25.57 -6.37 -3.57
C PHE A 87 25.23 -4.98 -3.04
N ILE A 88 24.23 -4.34 -3.62
CA ILE A 88 23.75 -3.01 -3.22
C ILE A 88 22.30 -3.06 -2.76
N THR A 89 21.84 -2.01 -2.11
CA THR A 89 20.40 -1.80 -1.93
C THR A 89 19.97 -0.40 -2.37
N VAL A 90 18.69 -0.21 -2.64
CA VAL A 90 18.15 1.04 -3.19
C VAL A 90 17.18 1.68 -2.21
N GLY A 91 17.59 1.91 -0.96
CA GLY A 91 16.73 2.55 0.05
C GLY A 91 15.60 1.66 0.58
N ASP A 92 14.92 2.17 1.61
CA ASP A 92 13.81 1.53 2.32
C ASP A 92 14.18 0.11 2.78
N ASN A 93 15.38 -0.02 3.34
CA ASN A 93 15.78 -1.28 3.97
C ASN A 93 15.02 -1.50 5.28
N ILE A 94 14.72 -0.40 5.98
CA ILE A 94 14.11 -0.31 7.30
C ILE A 94 12.84 0.54 7.23
N GLY A 95 12.05 0.57 8.31
CA GLY A 95 10.71 1.16 8.29
C GLY A 95 9.76 0.36 7.41
N GLY A 96 8.45 0.57 7.50
CA GLY A 96 7.51 -0.29 6.76
C GLY A 96 7.42 -1.74 7.27
N SER A 97 8.18 -2.10 8.32
CA SER A 97 8.62 -3.48 8.51
C SER A 97 7.63 -4.42 9.19
N PRO A 98 7.72 -5.74 8.91
CA PRO A 98 7.06 -6.76 9.71
C PRO A 98 7.49 -6.71 11.18
N PHE A 99 6.61 -7.21 12.05
CA PHE A 99 6.79 -7.21 13.50
C PHE A 99 8.16 -7.68 13.98
N VAL A 100 8.69 -8.77 13.39
CA VAL A 100 9.98 -9.34 13.78
C VAL A 100 11.13 -8.33 13.67
N SER A 101 11.02 -7.38 12.75
CA SER A 101 12.00 -6.33 12.55
C SER A 101 11.60 -5.02 13.24
N SER A 102 10.33 -4.60 13.09
CA SER A 102 9.88 -3.29 13.59
C SER A 102 9.97 -3.14 15.11
N ILE A 103 9.58 -4.18 15.88
CA ILE A 103 9.66 -4.13 17.35
C ILE A 103 11.09 -4.01 17.87
N LEU A 104 12.06 -4.45 17.07
CA LEU A 104 13.49 -4.39 17.34
C LEU A 104 14.15 -3.19 16.62
N LYS A 105 13.35 -2.22 16.16
CA LYS A 105 13.79 -1.00 15.45
C LYS A 105 14.62 -1.30 14.20
N ASP A 106 14.31 -2.39 13.51
CA ASP A 106 15.02 -2.86 12.32
C ASP A 106 16.52 -3.16 12.54
N GLU A 107 16.97 -3.27 13.79
CA GLU A 107 18.33 -3.66 14.10
C GLU A 107 18.71 -5.02 13.48
N PRO A 108 17.85 -6.06 13.52
CA PRO A 108 18.18 -7.32 12.86
C PRO A 108 18.27 -7.21 11.34
N THR A 109 17.48 -6.33 10.73
CA THR A 109 17.54 -6.06 9.29
C THR A 109 18.89 -5.47 8.89
N LEU A 110 19.33 -4.43 9.61
CA LEU A 110 20.64 -3.81 9.37
C LEU A 110 21.78 -4.81 9.62
N GLN A 111 21.67 -5.66 10.64
CA GLN A 111 22.64 -6.72 10.91
C GLN A 111 22.68 -7.77 9.80
N ALA A 112 21.52 -8.20 9.30
CA ALA A 112 21.42 -9.20 8.23
C ALA A 112 22.02 -8.66 6.92
N LEU A 113 21.62 -7.47 6.48
CA LEU A 113 22.19 -6.82 5.28
C LEU A 113 23.69 -6.55 5.42
N SER A 114 24.13 -6.14 6.61
CA SER A 114 25.56 -5.99 6.90
C SER A 114 26.33 -7.32 6.84
N ALA A 115 25.72 -8.42 7.28
CA ALA A 115 26.32 -9.75 7.24
C ALA A 115 26.36 -10.34 5.81
N ILE A 116 25.36 -10.02 4.97
CA ILE A 116 25.38 -10.30 3.53
C ILE A 116 26.49 -9.50 2.85
N GLY A 117 26.83 -8.32 3.37
CA GLY A 117 27.88 -7.46 2.86
C GLY A 117 27.37 -6.58 1.74
N VAL A 118 26.42 -5.70 2.06
CA VAL A 118 26.03 -4.57 1.21
C VAL A 118 27.23 -3.64 1.03
N ASP A 119 27.47 -3.26 -0.22
CA ASP A 119 28.58 -2.40 -0.63
C ASP A 119 28.22 -0.91 -0.54
N ALA A 120 26.99 -0.55 -0.91
CA ALA A 120 26.42 0.78 -0.75
C ALA A 120 24.88 0.71 -0.79
N SER A 121 24.22 1.69 -0.17
CA SER A 121 22.77 1.85 -0.23
C SER A 121 22.38 3.28 -0.58
N ALA A 122 21.36 3.48 -1.42
CA ALA A 122 20.67 4.77 -1.44
C ALA A 122 19.90 4.97 -0.12
N LEU A 123 19.70 6.21 0.30
CA LEU A 123 18.66 6.52 1.27
C LEU A 123 17.29 6.34 0.59
N GLY A 124 16.35 5.69 1.28
CA GLY A 124 14.93 5.74 1.00
C GLY A 124 14.20 6.67 1.97
N ASN A 125 12.89 6.87 1.77
CA ASN A 125 12.13 7.74 2.65
C ASN A 125 11.98 7.13 4.05
N HIS A 126 11.85 5.81 4.18
CA HIS A 126 11.66 5.14 5.46
C HIS A 126 12.91 5.10 6.34
N GLU A 127 14.10 5.34 5.78
CA GLU A 127 15.29 5.62 6.60
C GLU A 127 15.14 6.87 7.49
N PHE A 128 14.17 7.75 7.20
CA PHE A 128 13.87 8.96 7.97
C PHE A 128 12.69 8.82 8.94
N ASP A 129 12.04 7.66 9.05
CA ASP A 129 10.85 7.45 9.90
C ASP A 129 11.09 7.82 11.36
N GLN A 130 12.24 7.40 11.91
CA GLN A 130 12.68 7.70 13.27
C GLN A 130 13.40 9.06 13.39
N GLY A 131 13.39 9.84 12.31
CA GLY A 131 14.03 11.15 12.18
C GLY A 131 15.53 11.07 11.86
N TYR A 132 16.05 12.21 11.37
CA TYR A 132 17.44 12.34 10.93
C TYR A 132 18.46 12.02 12.05
N SER A 133 18.09 12.31 13.30
CA SER A 133 18.93 11.98 14.45
C SER A 133 19.12 10.48 14.62
N ASP A 134 18.09 9.66 14.40
CA ASP A 134 18.23 8.20 14.49
C ASP A 134 19.09 7.68 13.31
N LEU A 135 18.83 8.19 12.11
CA LEU A 135 19.59 7.88 10.90
C LEU A 135 21.10 8.11 11.07
N VAL A 136 21.53 9.24 11.65
CA VAL A 136 22.97 9.52 11.79
C VAL A 136 23.63 8.88 13.01
N ASN A 137 22.87 8.51 14.05
CA ASN A 137 23.44 8.01 15.30
C ASN A 137 23.33 6.49 15.47
N ARG A 138 22.16 5.92 15.19
CA ARG A 138 21.90 4.48 15.34
C ARG A 138 22.20 3.76 14.04
N VAL A 139 21.53 4.12 12.96
CA VAL A 139 21.73 3.51 11.64
C VAL A 139 23.16 3.78 11.16
N SER A 140 23.55 5.06 11.18
CA SER A 140 24.81 5.65 10.70
C SER A 140 24.97 5.66 9.18
N LEU A 141 25.27 6.85 8.63
CA LEU A 141 25.44 7.06 7.19
C LEU A 141 26.76 6.50 6.63
N ASP A 142 27.78 6.33 7.47
CA ASP A 142 29.15 5.99 7.05
C ASP A 142 29.54 4.52 7.32
N GLY A 143 28.57 3.68 7.70
CA GLY A 143 28.81 2.27 8.02
C GLY A 143 29.42 2.01 9.43
N SER A 144 29.50 3.03 10.29
CA SER A 144 30.04 2.84 11.66
C SER A 144 29.00 2.37 12.70
N GLY A 145 27.71 2.53 12.40
CA GLY A 145 26.56 2.23 13.27
C GLY A 145 25.98 0.83 13.05
N SER A 146 24.67 0.69 13.17
CA SER A 146 23.96 -0.58 12.94
C SER A 146 24.10 -1.05 11.48
N ALA A 147 24.02 -0.13 10.53
CA ALA A 147 24.42 -0.40 9.15
C ALA A 147 25.96 -0.42 9.08
N LYS A 148 26.52 -1.49 8.48
CA LYS A 148 27.97 -1.63 8.22
C LYS A 148 28.35 -1.29 6.78
N PHE A 149 27.52 -0.47 6.14
CA PHE A 149 27.64 -0.01 4.77
C PHE A 149 27.24 1.47 4.68
N PRO A 150 27.76 2.21 3.68
CA PRO A 150 27.44 3.62 3.52
C PRO A 150 26.04 3.82 2.93
N TYR A 151 25.35 4.84 3.43
CA TYR A 151 24.11 5.37 2.84
C TYR A 151 24.42 6.63 2.01
N LEU A 152 23.84 6.68 0.82
CA LEU A 152 24.08 7.70 -0.20
C LEU A 152 22.84 8.57 -0.41
N GLY A 153 23.04 9.90 -0.50
CA GLY A 153 21.96 10.86 -0.67
C GLY A 153 22.45 12.16 -1.28
N ALA A 154 22.69 12.16 -2.59
CA ALA A 154 23.21 13.29 -3.35
C ALA A 154 22.31 14.54 -3.32
N ASN A 155 21.01 14.32 -3.10
CA ASN A 155 19.96 15.34 -3.06
C ASN A 155 19.46 15.66 -1.64
N VAL A 156 20.12 15.15 -0.59
CA VAL A 156 19.75 15.42 0.82
C VAL A 156 20.66 16.51 1.38
N GLU A 157 20.10 17.69 1.66
CA GLU A 157 20.82 18.86 2.16
C GLU A 157 20.39 19.24 3.59
N GLY A 158 21.22 20.06 4.26
CA GLY A 158 20.93 20.59 5.61
C GLY A 158 21.28 19.65 6.77
N GLY A 159 21.43 18.35 6.50
CA GLY A 159 21.84 17.34 7.48
C GLY A 159 23.26 17.51 8.02
N THR A 160 23.47 17.14 9.28
CA THR A 160 24.79 17.08 9.92
C THR A 160 25.00 15.76 10.67
N PRO A 161 25.96 14.91 10.26
CA PRO A 161 26.77 15.01 9.03
C PRO A 161 25.88 14.90 7.78
N ALA A 162 26.27 15.52 6.67
CA ALA A 162 25.57 15.32 5.40
C ALA A 162 25.88 13.92 4.84
N PRO A 163 24.93 13.25 4.16
CA PRO A 163 25.20 11.98 3.49
C PRO A 163 26.27 12.12 2.40
N ALA A 164 26.99 11.04 2.14
CA ALA A 164 27.84 10.98 0.96
C ALA A 164 26.97 11.00 -0.30
N LYS A 165 27.44 11.62 -1.39
CA LYS A 165 26.71 11.62 -2.66
C LYS A 165 26.94 10.34 -3.45
N SER A 166 28.16 9.82 -3.36
CA SER A 166 28.61 8.64 -4.07
C SER A 166 29.62 7.83 -3.27
N GLU A 167 29.73 6.54 -3.57
CA GLU A 167 30.80 5.64 -3.10
C GLU A 167 31.52 5.05 -4.33
N ILE A 168 32.86 5.00 -4.29
CA ILE A 168 33.67 4.46 -5.39
C ILE A 168 34.27 3.12 -4.97
N ILE A 169 33.95 2.06 -5.71
CA ILE A 169 34.48 0.71 -5.48
C ILE A 169 35.27 0.25 -6.71
N GLU A 170 36.41 -0.41 -6.47
CA GLU A 170 37.23 -0.99 -7.54
C GLU A 170 36.98 -2.50 -7.67
N MET A 171 36.76 -2.96 -8.90
CA MET A 171 36.57 -4.35 -9.27
C MET A 171 37.48 -4.71 -10.44
N ASP A 172 38.49 -5.56 -10.18
CA ASP A 172 39.50 -6.00 -11.16
C ASP A 172 40.09 -4.84 -12.01
N GLY A 173 40.36 -3.71 -11.34
CA GLY A 173 40.93 -2.50 -11.94
C GLY A 173 39.94 -1.56 -12.61
N VAL A 174 38.63 -1.85 -12.58
CA VAL A 174 37.55 -0.96 -13.04
C VAL A 174 36.96 -0.22 -11.83
N LYS A 175 36.87 1.11 -11.89
CA LYS A 175 36.28 1.93 -10.82
C LYS A 175 34.81 2.19 -11.08
N ILE A 176 33.98 1.90 -10.10
CA ILE A 176 32.52 1.98 -10.20
C ILE A 176 32.05 3.00 -9.19
N ALA A 177 31.35 4.03 -9.65
CA ALA A 177 30.65 4.97 -8.80
C ALA A 177 29.22 4.52 -8.57
N TYR A 178 28.85 4.27 -7.31
CA TYR A 178 27.46 4.26 -6.90
C TYR A 178 27.05 5.67 -6.53
N VAL A 179 26.01 6.22 -7.12
CA VAL A 179 25.49 7.57 -6.83
C VAL A 179 24.07 7.42 -6.31
N GLY A 180 23.79 7.88 -5.09
CA GLY A 180 22.50 7.67 -4.43
C GLY A 180 21.62 8.90 -4.40
N ALA A 181 20.30 8.75 -4.55
CA ALA A 181 19.31 9.80 -4.31
C ALA A 181 17.99 9.21 -3.80
N VAL A 182 17.22 10.04 -3.09
CA VAL A 182 15.90 9.68 -2.52
C VAL A 182 14.81 10.57 -3.11
N THR A 183 13.57 10.09 -3.24
CA THR A 183 12.45 10.90 -3.74
C THR A 183 12.29 12.24 -3.01
N GLU A 184 12.00 13.30 -3.76
CA GLU A 184 11.64 14.63 -3.20
C GLU A 184 10.40 14.56 -2.30
N GLU A 185 9.54 13.57 -2.52
CA GLU A 185 8.31 13.35 -1.78
C GLU A 185 8.57 12.99 -0.31
N THR A 186 9.79 12.57 0.05
CA THR A 186 10.19 12.26 1.42
C THR A 186 9.77 13.34 2.41
N ALA A 187 9.83 14.62 2.03
CA ALA A 187 9.39 15.75 2.86
C ALA A 187 7.94 15.68 3.33
N THR A 188 7.11 14.91 2.63
CA THR A 188 5.67 14.72 2.91
C THR A 188 5.34 13.32 3.43
N LEU A 189 6.26 12.36 3.24
CA LEU A 189 6.10 10.96 3.61
C LEU A 189 6.57 10.63 5.03
N VAL A 190 7.36 11.52 5.66
CA VAL A 190 7.85 11.33 7.02
C VAL A 190 7.48 12.49 7.95
N SER A 191 7.65 12.27 9.26
CA SER A 191 7.32 13.29 10.26
C SER A 191 8.12 14.58 10.04
N PRO A 192 7.47 15.75 9.87
CA PRO A 192 8.17 17.03 9.71
C PRO A 192 9.11 17.37 10.87
N ALA A 193 8.79 16.90 12.09
CA ALA A 193 9.63 17.10 13.26
C ALA A 193 10.93 16.27 13.20
N GLY A 194 10.88 15.10 12.55
CA GLY A 194 12.04 14.21 12.37
C GLY A 194 13.06 14.73 11.35
N ILE A 195 12.63 15.59 10.43
CA ILE A 195 13.44 16.13 9.32
C ILE A 195 13.61 17.66 9.37
N GLU A 196 13.48 18.27 10.56
CA GLU A 196 13.64 19.72 10.69
C GLU A 196 15.00 20.20 10.14
N GLY A 197 14.96 21.10 9.16
CA GLY A 197 16.14 21.66 8.51
C GLY A 197 16.75 20.80 7.40
N ILE A 198 16.21 19.60 7.15
CA ILE A 198 16.57 18.77 6.00
C ILE A 198 15.79 19.24 4.76
N THR A 199 16.42 19.20 3.60
CA THR A 199 15.78 19.50 2.31
C THR A 199 16.13 18.43 1.30
N PHE A 200 15.13 18.00 0.54
CA PHE A 200 15.27 17.04 -0.55
C PHE A 200 15.16 17.80 -1.87
N THR A 201 16.25 17.85 -2.63
CA THR A 201 16.28 18.50 -3.96
C THR A 201 15.97 17.48 -5.06
N GLY A 202 15.91 17.92 -6.33
CA GLY A 202 15.73 17.03 -7.48
C GLY A 202 16.67 15.83 -7.48
N ASP A 203 16.09 14.63 -7.46
CA ASP A 203 16.80 13.36 -7.36
C ASP A 203 17.66 13.10 -8.62
N ILE A 204 17.04 13.09 -9.81
CA ILE A 204 17.73 12.88 -11.09
C ILE A 204 18.74 13.99 -11.38
N ASP A 205 18.40 15.25 -11.06
CA ASP A 205 19.32 16.38 -11.22
C ASP A 205 20.57 16.21 -10.35
N ALA A 206 20.42 15.74 -9.11
CA ALA A 206 21.54 15.47 -8.22
C ALA A 206 22.37 14.25 -8.66
N ILE A 207 21.72 13.17 -9.12
CA ILE A 207 22.39 12.01 -9.72
C ILE A 207 23.25 12.45 -10.91
N ASN A 208 22.66 13.20 -11.84
CA ASN A 208 23.33 13.66 -13.06
C ASN A 208 24.54 14.55 -12.72
N ALA A 209 24.37 15.49 -11.79
CA ALA A 209 25.45 16.38 -11.37
C ALA A 209 26.63 15.63 -10.74
N GLU A 210 26.37 14.62 -9.90
CA GLU A 210 27.43 13.84 -9.27
C GLU A 210 28.07 12.84 -10.25
N ALA A 211 27.27 12.20 -11.12
CA ALA A 211 27.77 11.33 -12.19
C ALA A 211 28.73 12.07 -13.13
N ASP A 212 28.36 13.28 -13.55
CA ASP A 212 29.22 14.12 -14.37
C ASP A 212 30.51 14.50 -13.61
N ARG A 213 30.39 14.85 -12.32
CA ARG A 213 31.54 15.22 -11.48
C ARG A 213 32.55 14.06 -11.34
N VAL A 214 32.11 12.84 -11.02
CA VAL A 214 33.02 11.70 -10.80
C VAL A 214 33.75 11.29 -12.11
N ILE A 215 33.06 11.37 -13.25
CA ILE A 215 33.67 11.09 -14.56
C ILE A 215 34.64 12.20 -14.96
N GLU A 216 34.26 13.48 -14.85
CA GLU A 216 35.14 14.61 -15.18
C GLU A 216 36.41 14.64 -14.31
N ALA A 217 36.31 14.18 -13.06
CA ALA A 217 37.43 14.06 -12.13
C ALA A 217 38.32 12.82 -12.39
N GLY A 218 37.89 11.87 -13.23
CA GLY A 218 38.58 10.60 -13.46
C GLY A 218 38.55 9.66 -12.25
N GLU A 219 37.50 9.80 -11.42
CA GLU A 219 37.28 9.00 -10.21
C GLU A 219 36.61 7.65 -10.53
N ALA A 220 35.83 7.57 -11.62
CA ALA A 220 35.09 6.38 -12.02
C ALA A 220 35.19 6.10 -13.53
N ASP A 221 34.99 4.83 -13.87
CA ASP A 221 34.92 4.30 -15.23
C ASP A 221 33.48 3.90 -15.61
N VAL A 222 32.68 3.50 -14.61
CA VAL A 222 31.27 3.10 -14.71
C VAL A 222 30.48 3.84 -13.63
N VAL A 223 29.28 4.33 -13.96
CA VAL A 223 28.38 4.95 -12.98
C VAL A 223 27.07 4.18 -12.87
N ILE A 224 26.73 3.80 -11.65
CA ILE A 224 25.49 3.14 -11.27
C ILE A 224 24.69 4.09 -10.38
N ALA A 225 23.52 4.53 -10.85
CA ALA A 225 22.61 5.32 -10.04
C ALA A 225 21.76 4.39 -9.16
N LEU A 226 21.68 4.71 -7.87
CA LEU A 226 20.78 4.09 -6.90
C LEU A 226 19.73 5.15 -6.55
N ILE A 227 18.54 5.07 -7.14
CA ILE A 227 17.49 6.06 -6.95
C ILE A 227 16.30 5.46 -6.22
N HIS A 228 16.05 5.89 -4.99
CA HIS A 228 14.84 5.51 -4.27
C HIS A 228 13.69 6.46 -4.65
N ALA A 229 13.23 6.32 -5.90
CA ALA A 229 12.11 7.02 -6.51
C ALA A 229 11.59 6.23 -7.71
N GLU A 230 10.47 6.67 -8.29
CA GLU A 230 9.88 6.04 -9.49
C GLU A 230 10.90 5.86 -10.62
N ALA A 231 10.83 4.70 -11.28
CA ALA A 231 11.63 4.41 -12.47
C ALA A 231 11.37 5.46 -13.57
N ALA A 232 12.38 6.29 -13.84
CA ALA A 232 12.24 7.42 -14.73
C ALA A 232 12.63 7.10 -16.21
N PRO A 233 12.08 7.84 -17.19
CA PRO A 233 12.49 7.74 -18.58
C PRO A 233 14.01 7.94 -18.77
N THR A 234 14.61 7.13 -19.63
CA THR A 234 16.07 7.06 -19.80
C THR A 234 16.71 8.36 -20.34
N ASP A 235 15.94 9.20 -21.03
CA ASP A 235 16.40 10.47 -21.60
C ASP A 235 16.57 11.60 -20.57
N LEU A 236 16.10 11.39 -19.33
CA LEU A 236 16.32 12.31 -18.22
C LEU A 236 17.71 12.15 -17.57
N PHE A 237 18.37 11.02 -17.77
CA PHE A 237 19.68 10.75 -17.19
C PHE A 237 20.83 11.27 -18.07
N SER A 238 21.90 11.72 -17.43
CA SER A 238 23.16 12.06 -18.10
C SER A 238 23.68 10.85 -18.89
N ASN A 239 24.36 11.12 -20.00
CA ASN A 239 25.11 10.10 -20.73
C ASN A 239 26.21 9.45 -19.86
N ASN A 240 26.57 10.04 -18.72
CA ASN A 240 27.53 9.46 -17.78
C ASN A 240 26.96 8.40 -16.85
N VAL A 241 25.63 8.25 -16.76
CA VAL A 241 24.99 7.17 -16.01
C VAL A 241 24.85 5.94 -16.91
N ASP A 242 25.35 4.78 -16.48
CA ASP A 242 25.37 3.56 -17.30
C ASP A 242 24.24 2.58 -16.91
N VAL A 243 23.90 2.50 -15.62
CA VAL A 243 22.79 1.68 -15.08
C VAL A 243 22.06 2.45 -13.99
N VAL A 244 20.73 2.29 -13.90
CA VAL A 244 19.89 2.81 -12.83
C VAL A 244 19.19 1.66 -12.12
N PHE A 245 19.45 1.52 -10.82
CA PHE A 245 18.60 0.74 -9.92
C PHE A 245 17.62 1.71 -9.25
N SER A 246 16.32 1.42 -9.38
CA SER A 246 15.21 2.21 -8.83
C SER A 246 14.48 1.47 -7.70
N GLY A 247 13.63 2.18 -6.97
CA GLY A 247 12.87 1.69 -5.81
C GLY A 247 11.58 2.48 -5.58
N HIS A 248 11.05 2.48 -4.36
CA HIS A 248 9.91 3.28 -3.87
C HIS A 248 8.54 2.85 -4.40
N THR A 249 8.47 2.39 -5.65
CA THR A 249 7.18 2.14 -6.35
C THR A 249 6.71 0.70 -6.29
N HIS A 250 7.50 -0.22 -5.71
CA HIS A 250 7.05 -1.58 -5.41
C HIS A 250 6.68 -2.40 -6.67
N PHE A 251 7.38 -2.19 -7.78
CA PHE A 251 7.13 -2.89 -9.04
C PHE A 251 8.36 -3.65 -9.56
N ASP A 252 8.10 -4.80 -10.20
CA ASP A 252 9.08 -5.50 -11.02
C ASP A 252 9.20 -4.79 -12.37
N TYR A 253 10.37 -4.24 -12.66
CA TYR A 253 10.62 -3.45 -13.86
C TYR A 253 12.02 -3.67 -14.41
N VAL A 254 12.12 -3.87 -15.73
CA VAL A 254 13.37 -3.83 -16.49
C VAL A 254 13.11 -3.13 -17.81
N ALA A 255 13.86 -2.08 -18.11
CA ALA A 255 13.79 -1.40 -19.40
C ALA A 255 15.18 -0.97 -19.88
N GLU A 256 15.30 -0.88 -21.20
CA GLU A 256 16.50 -0.42 -21.89
C GLU A 256 16.12 0.79 -22.76
N GLY A 257 16.98 1.81 -22.74
CA GLY A 257 16.82 3.01 -23.56
C GLY A 257 17.29 2.83 -25.00
N GLU A 258 17.43 3.96 -25.70
CA GLU A 258 18.07 4.00 -27.02
C GLU A 258 19.60 4.06 -26.88
N ALA A 259 20.32 3.70 -27.95
CA ALA A 259 21.78 3.81 -27.98
C ALA A 259 22.25 5.26 -27.80
N ARG A 260 23.18 5.49 -26.86
CA ARG A 260 23.68 6.82 -26.48
C ARG A 260 25.06 7.09 -27.06
N GLY A 261 25.12 7.25 -28.38
CA GLY A 261 26.38 7.54 -29.08
C GLY A 261 27.31 6.33 -29.14
N ASP A 262 28.47 6.41 -28.49
CA ASP A 262 29.45 5.33 -28.35
C ASP A 262 29.28 4.50 -27.07
N LYS A 263 28.29 4.84 -26.23
CA LYS A 263 27.91 4.09 -25.04
C LYS A 263 26.78 3.10 -25.31
N GLN A 264 26.71 2.09 -24.44
CA GLN A 264 25.55 1.19 -24.40
C GLN A 264 24.28 1.96 -24.02
N PRO A 265 23.10 1.47 -24.45
CA PRO A 265 21.83 1.97 -23.94
C PRO A 265 21.79 1.98 -22.40
N LEU A 266 21.07 2.95 -21.82
CA LEU A 266 20.83 2.96 -20.38
C LEU A 266 19.92 1.79 -20.01
N VAL A 267 20.27 1.05 -18.96
CA VAL A 267 19.35 0.09 -18.34
C VAL A 267 18.78 0.69 -17.06
N VAL A 268 17.46 0.58 -16.90
CA VAL A 268 16.72 0.93 -15.67
C VAL A 268 16.06 -0.34 -15.15
N ILE A 269 16.30 -0.66 -13.88
CA ILE A 269 15.80 -1.88 -13.24
C ILE A 269 15.26 -1.58 -11.83
N GLN A 270 14.22 -2.30 -11.41
CA GLN A 270 13.65 -2.27 -10.07
C GLN A 270 13.31 -3.70 -9.63
N GLY A 271 13.68 -4.05 -8.39
CA GLY A 271 13.57 -5.40 -7.83
C GLY A 271 12.34 -5.62 -6.96
N HIS A 272 11.14 -5.21 -7.39
CA HIS A 272 9.90 -5.32 -6.60
C HIS A 272 10.11 -4.80 -5.15
N GLU A 273 9.53 -5.40 -4.11
CA GLU A 273 9.75 -5.04 -2.70
C GLU A 273 9.91 -6.29 -1.83
N TYR A 274 10.23 -6.11 -0.54
CA TYR A 274 10.15 -7.14 0.52
C TYR A 274 11.04 -8.38 0.29
N GLY A 275 12.05 -8.26 -0.58
CA GLY A 275 12.84 -9.42 -1.02
C GLY A 275 12.03 -10.41 -1.85
N LYS A 276 11.04 -9.94 -2.63
CA LYS A 276 10.32 -10.74 -3.63
C LYS A 276 11.18 -11.05 -4.85
N VAL A 277 12.11 -10.15 -5.18
CA VAL A 277 12.96 -10.21 -6.37
C VAL A 277 14.37 -9.70 -6.03
N ILE A 278 15.40 -10.29 -6.66
CA ILE A 278 16.75 -9.73 -6.74
C ILE A 278 16.97 -9.23 -8.16
N SER A 279 17.38 -7.98 -8.30
CA SER A 279 17.88 -7.42 -9.55
C SER A 279 19.33 -7.84 -9.76
N ASP A 280 19.63 -8.39 -10.93
CA ASP A 280 20.94 -8.96 -11.29
C ASP A 280 21.39 -8.34 -12.61
N VAL A 281 22.49 -7.57 -12.57
CA VAL A 281 23.02 -6.82 -13.71
C VAL A 281 24.48 -7.19 -13.96
N GLU A 282 24.72 -7.84 -15.09
CA GLU A 282 26.03 -8.20 -15.60
C GLU A 282 26.54 -7.12 -16.58
N ILE A 283 27.77 -6.64 -16.36
CA ILE A 283 28.41 -5.61 -17.19
C ILE A 283 29.75 -6.15 -17.71
N SER A 284 29.87 -6.26 -19.03
CA SER A 284 31.14 -6.62 -19.69
C SER A 284 31.95 -5.37 -20.02
N TYR A 285 33.11 -5.19 -19.41
CA TYR A 285 33.96 -4.00 -19.55
C TYR A 285 35.29 -4.31 -20.22
N ASP A 286 35.64 -3.58 -21.28
CA ASP A 286 36.95 -3.67 -21.95
C ASP A 286 37.92 -2.63 -21.35
N ARG A 287 38.89 -3.10 -20.56
CA ARG A 287 39.90 -2.25 -19.90
C ARG A 287 40.86 -1.55 -20.84
N GLU A 288 41.13 -2.12 -22.02
CA GLU A 288 42.02 -1.49 -22.99
C GLU A 288 41.30 -0.37 -23.72
N ALA A 289 40.04 -0.60 -24.09
CA ALA A 289 39.21 0.41 -24.73
C ALA A 289 38.63 1.44 -23.74
N GLY A 290 38.60 1.13 -22.44
CA GLY A 290 38.05 1.96 -21.38
C GLY A 290 36.54 2.14 -21.51
N LYS A 291 35.79 1.08 -21.87
CA LYS A 291 34.35 1.18 -22.12
C LYS A 291 33.58 -0.10 -21.85
N ILE A 292 32.29 0.07 -21.57
CA ILE A 292 31.31 -1.01 -21.48
C ILE A 292 31.01 -1.55 -22.90
N THR A 293 31.02 -2.87 -23.02
CA THR A 293 30.74 -3.59 -24.27
C THR A 293 29.39 -4.29 -24.27
N ASN A 294 28.84 -4.62 -23.10
CA ASN A 294 27.53 -5.23 -22.92
C ASN A 294 26.96 -4.92 -21.53
N ILE A 295 25.63 -4.86 -21.42
CA ILE A 295 24.89 -4.80 -20.15
C ILE A 295 23.73 -5.80 -20.28
N GLU A 296 23.65 -6.76 -19.39
CA GLU A 296 22.53 -7.70 -19.28
C GLU A 296 21.87 -7.54 -17.91
N ALA A 297 20.55 -7.42 -17.87
CA ALA A 297 19.81 -7.22 -16.64
C ALA A 297 18.61 -8.16 -16.57
N LYS A 298 18.43 -8.78 -15.41
CA LYS A 298 17.30 -9.68 -15.12
C LYS A 298 16.85 -9.51 -13.68
N ASN A 299 15.58 -9.79 -13.44
CA ASN A 299 15.01 -9.91 -12.11
C ASN A 299 14.80 -11.40 -11.80
N VAL A 300 15.26 -11.84 -10.63
CA VAL A 300 15.23 -13.24 -10.19
C VAL A 300 14.26 -13.37 -9.02
N SER A 301 13.28 -14.27 -9.15
CA SER A 301 12.18 -14.39 -8.19
C SER A 301 12.63 -15.03 -6.87
N ALA A 302 11.91 -14.73 -5.79
CA ALA A 302 12.11 -15.37 -4.48
C ALA A 302 12.01 -16.90 -4.54
N THR A 303 11.12 -17.44 -5.37
CA THR A 303 11.01 -18.88 -5.55
C THR A 303 12.27 -19.45 -6.18
N ASP A 304 12.75 -18.85 -7.27
CA ASP A 304 13.96 -19.32 -7.96
C ASP A 304 15.19 -19.23 -7.05
N VAL A 305 15.33 -18.14 -6.27
CA VAL A 305 16.41 -17.98 -5.31
C VAL A 305 16.38 -19.07 -4.23
N VAL A 306 15.24 -19.25 -3.56
CA VAL A 306 15.17 -20.15 -2.40
C VAL A 306 15.25 -21.62 -2.82
N GLU A 307 14.62 -22.01 -3.93
CA GLU A 307 14.65 -23.40 -4.40
C GLU A 307 16.00 -23.83 -4.96
N ASN A 308 16.82 -22.89 -5.46
CA ASN A 308 18.16 -23.17 -5.98
C ASN A 308 19.28 -22.85 -4.97
N CYS A 309 18.93 -22.54 -3.71
CA CYS A 309 19.93 -22.31 -2.67
C CYS A 309 20.64 -23.62 -2.27
N GLU A 310 21.87 -23.81 -2.75
CA GLU A 310 22.67 -25.01 -2.43
C GLU A 310 23.40 -24.91 -1.08
N THR A 311 23.85 -23.72 -0.70
CA THR A 311 24.65 -23.48 0.50
C THR A 311 24.10 -22.30 1.31
N PRO A 312 23.23 -22.54 2.31
CA PRO A 312 22.69 -21.49 3.16
C PRO A 312 23.76 -20.73 3.95
N ASN A 313 23.57 -19.42 4.09
CA ASN A 313 24.46 -18.57 4.89
C ASN A 313 24.10 -18.66 6.38
N THR A 314 24.81 -19.54 7.10
CA THR A 314 24.53 -19.81 8.52
C THR A 314 24.68 -18.60 9.46
N ALA A 315 25.42 -17.56 9.06
CA ALA A 315 25.56 -16.35 9.88
C ALA A 315 24.30 -15.48 9.78
N VAL A 316 23.76 -15.32 8.57
CA VAL A 316 22.50 -14.61 8.33
C VAL A 316 21.33 -15.39 8.94
N ASP A 317 21.29 -16.71 8.77
CA ASP A 317 20.27 -17.57 9.39
C ASP A 317 20.22 -17.40 10.92
N ALA A 318 21.37 -17.28 11.57
CA ALA A 318 21.46 -17.07 13.01
C ALA A 318 20.94 -15.69 13.44
N ILE A 319 21.13 -14.65 12.63
CA ILE A 319 20.59 -13.31 12.88
C ILE A 319 19.07 -13.35 12.80
N VAL A 320 18.51 -13.94 11.75
CA VAL A 320 17.05 -14.07 11.58
C VAL A 320 16.44 -14.88 12.72
N ALA A 321 17.03 -16.01 13.10
CA ALA A 321 16.54 -16.82 14.21
C ALA A 321 16.55 -16.06 15.55
N ALA A 322 17.63 -15.32 15.83
CA ALA A 322 17.71 -14.50 17.04
C ALA A 322 16.71 -13.34 17.04
N ALA A 323 16.41 -12.76 15.87
CA ALA A 323 15.40 -11.72 15.72
C ALA A 323 14.01 -12.23 16.08
N VAL A 324 13.64 -13.42 15.61
CA VAL A 324 12.34 -14.04 15.93
C VAL A 324 12.20 -14.27 17.43
N GLU A 325 13.22 -14.80 18.09
CA GLU A 325 13.21 -15.02 19.55
C GLU A 325 13.09 -13.69 20.32
N ALA A 326 13.87 -12.67 19.93
CA ALA A 326 13.85 -11.37 20.59
C ALA A 326 12.54 -10.60 20.34
N ALA A 327 11.96 -10.73 19.16
CA ALA A 327 10.67 -10.15 18.82
C ALA A 327 9.54 -10.79 19.62
N GLU A 328 9.57 -12.11 19.83
CA GLU A 328 8.62 -12.79 20.72
C GLU A 328 8.71 -12.25 22.15
N GLU A 329 9.93 -12.06 22.68
CA GLU A 329 10.12 -11.47 24.02
C GLU A 329 9.59 -10.04 24.10
N ALA A 330 9.99 -9.17 23.15
CA ALA A 330 9.56 -7.77 23.11
C ALA A 330 8.05 -7.62 22.86
N GLY A 331 7.45 -8.52 22.10
CA GLY A 331 6.01 -8.57 21.85
C GLY A 331 5.16 -8.75 23.09
N ASN A 332 5.71 -9.36 24.14
CA ASN A 332 5.02 -9.57 25.41
C ASN A 332 5.03 -8.32 26.32
N GLU A 333 5.68 -7.22 25.90
CA GLU A 333 5.62 -5.97 26.65
C GLU A 333 4.21 -5.35 26.57
N VAL A 334 3.70 -4.94 27.74
CA VAL A 334 2.41 -4.28 27.87
C VAL A 334 2.51 -2.86 27.32
N VAL A 335 1.73 -2.57 26.29
CA VAL A 335 1.61 -1.25 25.63
C VAL A 335 0.65 -0.36 26.40
N ALA A 336 -0.49 -0.91 26.80
CA ALA A 336 -1.51 -0.21 27.56
C ALA A 336 -2.29 -1.16 28.47
N THR A 337 -3.01 -0.59 29.43
CA THR A 337 -4.12 -1.29 30.09
C THR A 337 -5.41 -0.60 29.66
N ILE A 338 -6.28 -1.30 28.94
CA ILE A 338 -7.52 -0.73 28.43
C ILE A 338 -8.72 -1.19 29.26
N ASP A 339 -9.68 -0.29 29.48
CA ASP A 339 -10.88 -0.58 30.28
C ASP A 339 -11.93 -1.40 29.52
N ASN A 340 -11.92 -1.29 28.18
CA ASN A 340 -12.93 -1.86 27.30
C ASN A 340 -12.31 -2.88 26.34
N GLY A 341 -13.02 -3.98 26.09
CA GLY A 341 -12.70 -4.88 24.98
C GLY A 341 -13.37 -4.43 23.69
N PHE A 342 -12.72 -4.67 22.56
CA PHE A 342 -13.21 -4.36 21.22
C PHE A 342 -13.20 -5.63 20.38
N TYR A 343 -14.33 -5.91 19.74
CA TYR A 343 -14.58 -7.22 19.16
C TYR A 343 -14.97 -7.12 17.69
N ARG A 344 -14.63 -8.17 16.95
CA ARG A 344 -15.10 -8.45 15.60
C ARG A 344 -16.52 -9.03 15.63
N GLY A 345 -17.22 -8.93 14.52
CA GLY A 345 -18.58 -9.49 14.37
C GLY A 345 -18.64 -11.01 14.53
N ALA A 346 -19.72 -11.50 15.12
CA ALA A 346 -20.01 -12.92 15.32
C ALA A 346 -21.31 -13.38 14.63
N ASP A 347 -21.34 -14.64 14.17
CA ASP A 347 -22.54 -15.37 13.77
C ASP A 347 -23.24 -15.99 15.02
N GLU A 348 -24.30 -16.77 14.81
CA GLU A 348 -25.15 -17.32 15.89
C GLU A 348 -24.38 -18.17 16.92
N GLU A 349 -23.28 -18.82 16.51
CA GLU A 349 -22.39 -19.58 17.40
C GLU A 349 -21.59 -18.70 18.38
N GLY A 350 -21.63 -17.37 18.19
CA GLY A 350 -21.01 -16.39 19.08
C GLY A 350 -19.49 -16.31 18.98
N THR A 351 -18.87 -17.00 18.02
CA THR A 351 -17.42 -16.89 17.78
C THR A 351 -17.13 -15.57 17.07
N THR A 352 -16.44 -14.66 17.71
CA THR A 352 -16.02 -13.38 17.11
C THR A 352 -15.13 -13.61 15.87
N GLY A 353 -15.28 -12.74 14.88
CA GLY A 353 -14.63 -12.84 13.57
C GLY A 353 -15.29 -13.81 12.58
N SER A 354 -16.32 -14.57 12.98
CA SER A 354 -17.09 -15.44 12.07
C SER A 354 -17.97 -14.65 11.11
N ASN A 355 -18.53 -13.53 11.57
CA ASN A 355 -19.38 -12.67 10.75
C ASN A 355 -18.64 -11.39 10.34
N ARG A 356 -18.28 -11.31 9.05
CA ARG A 356 -17.64 -10.12 8.46
C ARG A 356 -18.63 -9.19 7.76
N GLY A 357 -19.90 -9.55 7.75
CA GLY A 357 -20.97 -8.80 7.11
C GLY A 357 -21.72 -7.86 8.06
N VAL A 358 -21.23 -7.66 9.28
CA VAL A 358 -21.84 -6.81 10.31
C VAL A 358 -20.84 -5.75 10.78
N GLU A 359 -21.34 -4.60 11.21
CA GLU A 359 -20.51 -3.61 11.90
C GLU A 359 -19.84 -4.23 13.14
N SER A 360 -18.60 -3.80 13.44
CA SER A 360 -17.88 -4.26 14.63
C SER A 360 -17.19 -3.10 15.34
N SER A 361 -17.14 -3.15 16.67
CA SER A 361 -16.53 -2.11 17.49
C SER A 361 -15.03 -1.97 17.18
N LEU A 362 -14.35 -3.08 16.89
CA LEU A 362 -12.93 -3.10 16.60
C LEU A 362 -12.59 -2.53 15.22
N SER A 363 -13.39 -2.83 14.18
CA SER A 363 -13.21 -2.19 12.86
C SER A 363 -13.35 -0.67 12.97
N ASN A 364 -14.33 -0.19 13.75
CA ASN A 364 -14.51 1.25 13.98
C ASN A 364 -13.35 1.86 14.77
N LEU A 365 -12.84 1.17 15.80
CA LEU A 365 -11.69 1.63 16.59
C LEU A 365 -10.45 1.81 15.71
N ILE A 366 -10.19 0.84 14.81
CA ILE A 366 -9.04 0.91 13.90
C ILE A 366 -9.22 2.04 12.87
N ALA A 367 -10.43 2.23 12.35
CA ALA A 367 -10.73 3.35 11.47
C ALA A 367 -10.48 4.71 12.18
N GLU A 368 -10.88 4.83 13.45
CA GLU A 368 -10.60 6.01 14.29
C GLU A 368 -9.09 6.17 14.57
N ALA A 369 -8.38 5.07 14.84
CA ALA A 369 -6.94 5.07 15.05
C ALA A 369 -6.19 5.58 13.81
N GLY A 370 -6.57 5.12 12.62
CA GLY A 370 -6.05 5.58 11.34
C GLY A 370 -6.25 7.09 11.13
N LEU A 371 -7.46 7.58 11.42
CA LEU A 371 -7.78 9.00 11.35
C LEU A 371 -6.96 9.83 12.34
N TRP A 372 -6.86 9.39 13.59
CA TRP A 372 -6.08 10.06 14.62
C TRP A 372 -4.60 10.14 14.23
N ALA A 373 -3.99 9.02 13.87
CA ALA A 373 -2.55 8.97 13.61
C ALA A 373 -2.14 9.79 12.39
N VAL A 374 -2.91 9.75 11.30
CA VAL A 374 -2.67 10.60 10.13
C VAL A 374 -2.73 12.08 10.49
N ASN A 375 -3.70 12.48 11.30
CA ASN A 375 -3.85 13.88 11.72
C ASN A 375 -2.80 14.32 12.75
N ASP A 376 -2.31 13.41 13.59
CA ASP A 376 -1.30 13.71 14.61
C ASP A 376 0.12 13.75 14.03
N ALA A 377 0.46 12.81 13.14
CA ALA A 377 1.83 12.57 12.70
C ALA A 377 2.20 13.22 11.36
N THR A 378 1.22 13.61 10.53
CA THR A 378 1.48 14.06 9.14
C THR A 378 0.89 15.42 8.83
N ILE A 379 1.46 16.10 7.83
CA ILE A 379 0.84 17.30 7.25
C ILE A 379 -0.32 17.00 6.32
N LEU A 380 -0.50 15.72 5.94
CA LEU A 380 -1.56 15.32 5.03
C LEU A 380 -2.89 15.68 5.69
N ASN A 381 -3.19 15.19 6.89
CA ASN A 381 -4.53 15.23 7.47
C ASN A 381 -5.58 14.46 6.64
N ALA A 382 -6.60 13.95 7.32
CA ALA A 382 -7.74 13.25 6.75
C ALA A 382 -9.05 13.64 7.47
N ASP A 383 -10.16 13.49 6.74
CA ASP A 383 -11.51 13.78 7.21
C ASP A 383 -12.19 12.53 7.77
N ILE A 384 -11.98 11.38 7.13
CA ILE A 384 -12.68 10.12 7.41
C ILE A 384 -11.68 8.97 7.50
N GLY A 385 -11.76 8.16 8.55
CA GLY A 385 -11.02 6.90 8.65
C GLY A 385 -11.89 5.71 8.24
N ILE A 386 -11.28 4.73 7.56
CA ILE A 386 -11.96 3.50 7.13
C ILE A 386 -11.16 2.23 7.47
N MET A 387 -11.86 1.12 7.69
CA MET A 387 -11.24 -0.20 7.90
C MET A 387 -12.14 -1.33 7.42
N ASN A 388 -11.66 -2.19 6.50
CA ASN A 388 -12.41 -3.36 6.06
C ASN A 388 -12.39 -4.47 7.13
N ALA A 389 -13.51 -5.18 7.33
CA ALA A 389 -13.58 -6.28 8.29
C ALA A 389 -12.58 -7.43 8.01
N GLY A 390 -12.15 -7.59 6.75
CA GLY A 390 -11.13 -8.58 6.36
C GLY A 390 -9.73 -8.31 6.94
N GLY A 391 -9.44 -7.03 7.21
CA GLY A 391 -8.19 -6.54 7.75
C GLY A 391 -8.06 -6.66 9.27
N VAL A 392 -9.11 -7.09 9.98
CA VAL A 392 -9.11 -7.24 11.45
C VAL A 392 -9.02 -8.72 11.84
N ARG A 393 -7.98 -9.10 12.59
CA ARG A 393 -7.50 -10.50 12.63
C ARG A 393 -7.61 -11.18 13.99
N ALA A 394 -7.62 -10.41 15.05
CA ALA A 394 -7.93 -10.83 16.42
C ALA A 394 -8.86 -9.81 17.07
N ASP A 395 -9.50 -10.19 18.17
CA ASP A 395 -10.18 -9.23 19.04
C ASP A 395 -9.16 -8.59 19.99
N LEU A 396 -9.49 -7.42 20.51
CA LEU A 396 -8.68 -6.73 21.50
C LEU A 396 -9.38 -6.81 22.86
N GLU A 397 -8.87 -7.62 23.78
CA GLU A 397 -9.50 -7.84 25.09
C GLU A 397 -9.23 -6.70 26.07
N ALA A 398 -10.17 -6.46 26.99
CA ALA A 398 -9.95 -5.54 28.10
C ALA A 398 -8.82 -6.04 29.03
N GLY A 399 -8.09 -5.11 29.63
CA GLY A 399 -6.96 -5.41 30.53
C GLY A 399 -5.63 -5.03 29.90
N GLU A 400 -4.57 -5.75 30.28
CA GLU A 400 -3.23 -5.53 29.73
C GLU A 400 -3.21 -5.93 28.25
N VAL A 401 -2.94 -4.96 27.39
CA VAL A 401 -2.74 -5.13 25.95
C VAL A 401 -1.25 -5.08 25.69
N THR A 402 -0.71 -6.15 25.14
CA THR A 402 0.68 -6.23 24.70
C THR A 402 0.83 -5.80 23.25
N PHE A 403 2.06 -5.56 22.82
CA PHE A 403 2.33 -5.29 21.40
C PHE A 403 1.89 -6.48 20.52
N ALA A 404 2.08 -7.71 21.00
CA ALA A 404 1.64 -8.92 20.30
C ALA A 404 0.11 -8.98 20.13
N ASP A 405 -0.68 -8.46 21.08
CA ASP A 405 -2.14 -8.41 20.97
C ASP A 405 -2.58 -7.40 19.89
N ALA A 406 -1.96 -6.22 19.86
CA ALA A 406 -2.19 -5.22 18.81
C ALA A 406 -1.75 -5.74 17.43
N TYR A 407 -0.58 -6.40 17.36
CA TYR A 407 -0.10 -7.05 16.13
C TYR A 407 -1.06 -8.15 15.66
N ALA A 408 -1.52 -9.02 16.57
CA ALA A 408 -2.49 -10.05 16.23
C ALA A 408 -3.81 -9.48 15.69
N THR A 409 -4.13 -8.23 16.04
CA THR A 409 -5.30 -7.50 15.57
C THR A 409 -5.12 -6.97 14.14
N GLN A 410 -3.97 -6.35 13.82
CA GLN A 410 -3.59 -5.89 12.48
C GLN A 410 -2.20 -6.40 12.11
N ASN A 411 -2.11 -7.56 11.44
CA ASN A 411 -0.83 -8.24 11.19
C ASN A 411 -0.36 -8.19 9.73
N PHE A 412 -0.81 -7.21 8.96
CA PHE A 412 -0.53 -7.18 7.52
C PHE A 412 0.76 -6.42 7.19
N SER A 413 1.20 -5.51 8.07
CA SER A 413 2.30 -4.58 7.75
C SER A 413 1.94 -3.73 6.51
N ASN A 414 0.66 -3.39 6.37
CA ASN A 414 0.23 -2.48 5.31
C ASN A 414 0.67 -1.05 5.67
N THR A 415 1.02 -0.27 4.66
CA THR A 415 1.13 1.19 4.82
C THR A 415 -0.26 1.81 4.93
N TYR A 416 -0.35 2.95 5.60
CA TYR A 416 -1.52 3.83 5.59
C TYR A 416 -1.30 5.00 4.63
N GLY A 417 -2.37 5.42 3.98
CA GLY A 417 -2.36 6.57 3.07
C GLY A 417 -3.59 7.44 3.24
N VAL A 418 -3.61 8.55 2.51
CA VAL A 418 -4.77 9.45 2.38
C VAL A 418 -5.15 9.56 0.91
N ARG A 419 -6.44 9.45 0.61
CA ARG A 419 -6.95 9.58 -0.75
C ARG A 419 -8.10 10.57 -0.80
N GLU A 420 -8.10 11.43 -1.81
CA GLU A 420 -9.22 12.31 -2.12
C GLU A 420 -10.32 11.55 -2.85
N VAL A 421 -11.53 11.54 -2.29
CA VAL A 421 -12.72 10.91 -2.89
C VAL A 421 -13.92 11.83 -2.79
N SER A 422 -14.75 11.87 -3.83
CA SER A 422 -16.02 12.61 -3.77
C SER A 422 -17.04 11.92 -2.87
N GLY A 423 -18.01 12.66 -2.33
CA GLY A 423 -19.11 12.06 -1.56
C GLY A 423 -19.89 10.98 -2.35
N ALA A 424 -20.01 11.15 -3.68
CA ALA A 424 -20.60 10.15 -4.56
C ALA A 424 -19.78 8.84 -4.62
N GLN A 425 -18.45 8.94 -4.75
CA GLN A 425 -17.55 7.78 -4.70
C GLN A 425 -17.56 7.12 -3.33
N PHE A 426 -17.63 7.91 -2.25
CA PHE A 426 -17.76 7.36 -0.90
C PHE A 426 -19.08 6.60 -0.72
N LYS A 427 -20.20 7.13 -1.22
CA LYS A 427 -21.48 6.38 -1.27
C LYS A 427 -21.32 5.08 -2.04
N GLU A 428 -20.68 5.11 -3.21
CA GLU A 428 -20.46 3.91 -4.01
C GLU A 428 -19.61 2.88 -3.27
N ALA A 429 -18.56 3.30 -2.55
CA ALA A 429 -17.78 2.40 -1.71
C ALA A 429 -18.63 1.75 -0.59
N LEU A 430 -19.57 2.50 0.01
CA LEU A 430 -20.51 1.93 0.98
C LEU A 430 -21.49 0.93 0.34
N GLU A 431 -21.94 1.17 -0.90
CA GLU A 431 -22.77 0.21 -1.67
C GLU A 431 -21.99 -1.08 -1.98
N GLN A 432 -20.69 -0.97 -2.25
CA GLN A 432 -19.80 -2.09 -2.57
C GLN A 432 -19.58 -3.06 -1.38
N GLN A 433 -20.07 -2.71 -0.18
CA GLN A 433 -20.13 -3.67 0.93
C GLN A 433 -20.99 -4.90 0.57
N TRP A 434 -22.04 -4.75 -0.23
CA TRP A 434 -22.92 -5.85 -0.63
C TRP A 434 -22.50 -6.47 -1.97
N LYS A 435 -22.53 -7.80 -2.07
CA LYS A 435 -22.17 -8.55 -3.29
C LYS A 435 -23.36 -9.33 -3.82
N GLU A 436 -23.60 -9.27 -5.13
CA GLU A 436 -24.70 -10.00 -5.78
C GLU A 436 -24.55 -11.52 -5.70
N THR A 437 -23.29 -12.01 -5.68
CA THR A 437 -22.95 -13.44 -5.68
C THR A 437 -21.72 -13.70 -4.81
N GLY A 438 -21.60 -14.95 -4.33
CA GLY A 438 -20.45 -15.42 -3.55
C GLY A 438 -20.81 -15.87 -2.14
N ASP A 439 -19.87 -16.56 -1.48
CA ASP A 439 -20.05 -17.13 -0.12
C ASP A 439 -20.00 -16.05 0.98
N ARG A 440 -19.73 -14.79 0.62
CA ARG A 440 -19.70 -13.62 1.50
C ARG A 440 -20.56 -12.50 0.87
N PRO A 441 -21.87 -12.47 1.16
CA PRO A 441 -22.83 -11.56 0.53
C PRO A 441 -22.68 -10.11 1.01
N ARG A 442 -22.01 -9.89 2.14
CA ARG A 442 -21.60 -8.56 2.61
C ARG A 442 -20.22 -8.60 3.26
N LEU A 443 -19.46 -7.52 3.08
CA LEU A 443 -18.23 -7.24 3.81
C LEU A 443 -18.34 -5.83 4.41
N ALA A 444 -18.42 -5.76 5.73
CA ALA A 444 -18.60 -4.50 6.44
C ALA A 444 -17.36 -3.61 6.38
N LEU A 445 -17.61 -2.31 6.29
CA LEU A 445 -16.62 -1.25 6.40
C LEU A 445 -16.79 -0.56 7.77
N GLY A 446 -15.76 -0.62 8.60
CA GLY A 446 -15.65 0.19 9.81
C GLY A 446 -15.34 1.64 9.46
N LEU A 447 -15.93 2.56 10.21
CA LEU A 447 -15.88 3.99 9.95
C LEU A 447 -15.50 4.76 11.22
N SER A 448 -14.75 5.85 11.05
CA SER A 448 -14.53 6.83 12.11
C SER A 448 -15.87 7.38 12.64
N SER A 449 -15.85 7.87 13.88
CA SER A 449 -17.04 8.25 14.65
C SER A 449 -17.87 9.39 14.04
N ASN A 450 -17.26 10.18 13.15
CA ASN A 450 -17.87 11.30 12.45
C ASN A 450 -18.70 10.91 11.22
N VAL A 451 -18.74 9.64 10.83
CA VAL A 451 -19.59 9.14 9.73
C VAL A 451 -20.66 8.19 10.26
N GLN A 452 -21.89 8.38 9.77
CA GLN A 452 -23.01 7.44 9.92
C GLN A 452 -23.80 7.37 8.62
N TYR A 453 -24.40 6.22 8.31
CA TYR A 453 -25.24 6.05 7.15
C TYR A 453 -26.45 5.15 7.45
N SER A 454 -27.51 5.34 6.67
CA SER A 454 -28.65 4.42 6.63
C SER A 454 -28.73 3.67 5.32
N TYR A 455 -29.37 2.51 5.36
CA TYR A 455 -29.59 1.70 4.18
C TYR A 455 -30.92 0.95 4.25
N ASP A 456 -31.39 0.48 3.09
CA ASP A 456 -32.54 -0.39 2.94
C ASP A 456 -32.12 -1.64 2.15
N GLU A 457 -32.02 -2.77 2.84
CA GLU A 457 -31.62 -4.06 2.24
C GLU A 457 -32.61 -4.60 1.21
N THR A 458 -33.85 -4.09 1.19
CA THR A 458 -34.88 -4.51 0.24
C THR A 458 -34.69 -3.87 -1.14
N ARG A 459 -33.87 -2.82 -1.24
CA ARG A 459 -33.51 -2.16 -2.50
C ARG A 459 -32.49 -2.99 -3.30
N GLU A 460 -32.43 -2.69 -4.60
CA GLU A 460 -31.49 -3.32 -5.52
C GLU A 460 -30.03 -3.02 -5.13
N TYR A 461 -29.11 -3.91 -5.51
CA TYR A 461 -27.68 -3.69 -5.30
C TYR A 461 -27.22 -2.40 -5.99
N GLY A 462 -26.38 -1.61 -5.31
CA GLY A 462 -25.96 -0.29 -5.79
C GLY A 462 -26.92 0.85 -5.42
N ASP A 463 -28.08 0.55 -4.83
CA ASP A 463 -29.08 1.53 -4.40
C ASP A 463 -29.60 1.22 -2.99
N ARG A 464 -28.78 0.64 -2.12
CA ARG A 464 -29.15 0.33 -0.73
C ARG A 464 -28.91 1.48 0.22
N ILE A 465 -27.85 2.28 0.01
CA ILE A 465 -27.52 3.42 0.86
C ILE A 465 -28.51 4.56 0.62
N THR A 466 -29.28 4.91 1.66
CA THR A 466 -30.36 5.90 1.60
C THR A 466 -29.94 7.28 2.10
N HIS A 467 -29.07 7.35 3.11
CA HIS A 467 -28.58 8.61 3.65
C HIS A 467 -27.19 8.45 4.26
N ILE A 468 -26.34 9.47 4.14
CA ILE A 468 -25.00 9.51 4.74
C ILE A 468 -24.86 10.86 5.45
N THR A 469 -24.35 10.83 6.67
CA THR A 469 -23.97 12.01 7.44
C THR A 469 -22.48 12.03 7.70
N PHE A 470 -21.89 13.22 7.61
CA PHE A 470 -20.52 13.52 7.95
C PHE A 470 -20.53 14.70 8.94
N ASN A 471 -19.91 14.53 10.11
CA ASN A 471 -19.98 15.48 11.23
C ASN A 471 -21.42 15.85 11.64
N GLY A 472 -22.37 14.92 11.48
CA GLY A 472 -23.78 15.11 11.82
C GLY A 472 -24.62 15.84 10.76
N GLU A 473 -24.00 16.33 9.69
CA GLU A 473 -24.69 16.98 8.56
C GLU A 473 -24.78 16.02 7.36
N PRO A 474 -25.79 16.16 6.49
CA PRO A 474 -25.86 15.40 5.24
C PRO A 474 -24.59 15.55 4.41
N MET A 475 -24.02 14.43 3.97
CA MET A 475 -22.85 14.45 3.09
C MET A 475 -23.19 15.10 1.75
N ASP A 476 -22.39 16.07 1.32
CA ASP A 476 -22.46 16.60 -0.05
C ASP A 476 -21.80 15.62 -1.01
N MET A 477 -22.57 15.10 -1.98
CA MET A 477 -22.11 14.12 -2.96
C MET A 477 -21.08 14.67 -3.95
N LYS A 478 -20.96 15.99 -4.08
CA LYS A 478 -20.03 16.65 -5.02
C LYS A 478 -18.75 17.14 -4.34
N GLU A 479 -18.78 17.31 -3.02
CA GLU A 479 -17.60 17.71 -2.26
C GLU A 479 -16.58 16.57 -2.20
N THR A 480 -15.31 16.93 -2.12
CA THR A 480 -14.20 15.98 -1.95
C THR A 480 -13.87 15.86 -0.48
N TYR A 481 -13.72 14.62 -0.01
CA TYR A 481 -13.31 14.26 1.34
C TYR A 481 -11.98 13.52 1.27
N ARG A 482 -11.15 13.72 2.29
CA ARG A 482 -9.88 13.02 2.45
C ARG A 482 -10.11 11.79 3.30
N VAL A 483 -10.00 10.62 2.69
CA VAL A 483 -10.24 9.34 3.34
C VAL A 483 -8.90 8.67 3.63
N THR A 484 -8.69 8.25 4.87
CA THR A 484 -7.51 7.49 5.30
C THR A 484 -7.85 6.04 5.60
N GLY A 485 -6.93 5.15 5.25
CA GLY A 485 -7.01 3.70 5.43
C GLY A 485 -5.74 3.03 4.96
N SER A 486 -5.69 1.71 5.00
CA SER A 486 -4.57 0.96 4.44
C SER A 486 -4.47 1.18 2.93
N SER A 487 -3.24 1.23 2.40
CA SER A 487 -2.96 1.34 0.96
C SER A 487 -3.67 0.25 0.16
N PHE A 488 -3.76 -0.98 0.69
CA PHE A 488 -4.56 -2.07 0.12
C PHE A 488 -6.02 -1.65 -0.14
N LEU A 489 -6.68 -1.06 0.85
CA LEU A 489 -8.10 -0.69 0.75
C LEU A 489 -8.28 0.53 -0.15
N LEU A 490 -7.41 1.54 -0.02
CA LEU A 490 -7.43 2.74 -0.85
C LEU A 490 -7.11 2.45 -2.33
N ALA A 491 -6.39 1.37 -2.62
CA ALA A 491 -6.13 0.86 -3.97
C ALA A 491 -7.29 0.02 -4.55
N GLY A 492 -8.40 -0.11 -3.82
CA GLY A 492 -9.59 -0.87 -4.26
C GLY A 492 -9.61 -2.34 -3.84
N GLY A 493 -8.78 -2.71 -2.87
CA GLY A 493 -8.78 -4.03 -2.25
C GLY A 493 -10.17 -4.45 -1.74
N ASP A 494 -10.38 -5.76 -1.59
CA ASP A 494 -11.65 -6.35 -1.12
C ASP A 494 -12.91 -6.03 -1.96
N SER A 495 -12.71 -5.53 -3.19
CA SER A 495 -13.73 -5.06 -4.13
C SER A 495 -14.29 -3.67 -3.85
N PHE A 496 -13.60 -2.85 -3.03
CA PHE A 496 -13.95 -1.45 -2.81
C PHE A 496 -13.38 -0.54 -3.91
N THR A 497 -13.65 -0.86 -5.17
CA THR A 497 -13.03 -0.21 -6.33
C THR A 497 -13.35 1.28 -6.44
N ALA A 498 -14.42 1.77 -5.80
CA ALA A 498 -14.75 3.20 -5.81
C ALA A 498 -13.66 4.06 -5.15
N PHE A 499 -12.91 3.52 -4.18
CA PHE A 499 -11.75 4.21 -3.64
C PHE A 499 -10.64 4.36 -4.70
N ALA A 500 -10.46 3.36 -5.57
CA ALA A 500 -9.43 3.38 -6.63
C ALA A 500 -9.69 4.43 -7.72
N GLU A 501 -10.90 5.00 -7.78
CA GLU A 501 -11.30 6.04 -8.73
C GLU A 501 -11.05 7.47 -8.21
N GLY A 502 -10.63 7.62 -6.94
CA GLY A 502 -10.23 8.91 -6.37
C GLY A 502 -8.91 9.45 -6.92
N GLY A 503 -8.40 10.53 -6.33
CA GLY A 503 -7.05 11.06 -6.60
C GLY A 503 -5.94 10.05 -6.27
N PRO A 504 -4.65 10.33 -6.54
CA PRO A 504 -3.56 9.43 -6.12
C PRO A 504 -3.57 9.21 -4.59
N ILE A 505 -3.05 8.08 -4.13
CA ILE A 505 -2.84 7.85 -2.70
C ILE A 505 -1.64 8.68 -2.28
N ALA A 506 -1.84 9.60 -1.33
CA ALA A 506 -0.75 10.24 -0.62
C ALA A 506 -0.33 9.29 0.52
N GLU A 507 0.77 8.57 0.32
CA GLU A 507 1.31 7.66 1.33
C GLU A 507 1.74 8.43 2.57
N THR A 508 1.56 7.83 3.74
CA THR A 508 1.92 8.48 5.01
C THR A 508 3.24 7.98 5.60
N GLY A 509 3.82 6.92 5.01
CA GLY A 509 4.95 6.17 5.58
C GLY A 509 4.60 5.39 6.85
N MET A 510 3.37 5.47 7.37
CA MET A 510 2.99 4.76 8.59
C MET A 510 2.57 3.32 8.31
N VAL A 511 2.99 2.41 9.18
CA VAL A 511 2.59 1.00 9.16
C VAL A 511 1.42 0.77 10.10
N ASP A 512 0.47 -0.05 9.68
CA ASP A 512 -0.73 -0.41 10.44
C ASP A 512 -0.46 -0.82 11.90
N ILE A 513 0.57 -1.64 12.13
CA ILE A 513 0.95 -2.15 13.46
C ILE A 513 1.39 -1.04 14.40
N ASP A 514 2.35 -0.21 13.97
CA ASP A 514 2.91 0.85 14.81
C ASP A 514 1.87 1.93 15.06
N LEU A 515 1.09 2.26 14.04
CA LEU A 515 -0.03 3.17 14.11
C LEU A 515 -1.03 2.74 15.19
N PHE A 516 -1.47 1.48 15.15
CA PHE A 516 -2.46 0.98 16.08
C PHE A 516 -1.90 0.88 17.51
N ASN A 517 -0.66 0.41 17.68
CA ASN A 517 0.02 0.40 18.97
C ASN A 517 0.12 1.80 19.59
N ASN A 518 0.55 2.79 18.80
CA ASN A 518 0.66 4.19 19.26
C ASN A 518 -0.70 4.76 19.67
N TYR A 519 -1.76 4.46 18.90
CA TYR A 519 -3.11 4.88 19.24
C TYR A 519 -3.57 4.29 20.57
N ILE A 520 -3.39 2.98 20.78
CA ILE A 520 -3.78 2.29 22.03
C ILE A 520 -2.98 2.82 23.23
N ALA A 521 -1.68 3.08 23.06
CA ALA A 521 -0.85 3.69 24.10
C ALA A 521 -1.32 5.12 24.47
N ALA A 522 -1.75 5.89 23.47
CA ALA A 522 -2.23 7.27 23.65
C ALA A 522 -3.67 7.35 24.20
N HIS A 523 -4.51 6.33 23.93
CA HIS A 523 -5.94 6.31 24.26
C HIS A 523 -6.34 5.03 25.03
N PRO A 524 -5.75 4.76 26.21
CA PRO A 524 -6.12 3.58 27.01
C PRO A 524 -7.58 3.60 27.48
N ASP A 525 -8.20 4.79 27.50
CA ASP A 525 -9.59 5.03 27.88
C ASP A 525 -10.54 5.14 26.67
N ALA A 526 -10.12 4.67 25.48
CA ALA A 526 -10.95 4.68 24.28
C ALA A 526 -12.34 4.07 24.59
N PRO A 527 -13.43 4.82 24.32
CA PRO A 527 -14.77 4.33 24.61
C PRO A 527 -15.20 3.31 23.55
N ILE A 528 -15.99 2.31 23.96
CA ILE A 528 -16.76 1.53 22.98
C ILE A 528 -17.75 2.49 22.34
N ARG A 529 -17.71 2.59 21.01
CA ARG A 529 -18.69 3.35 20.24
C ARG A 529 -20.07 2.75 20.52
N ALA A 530 -20.93 3.48 21.24
CA ALA A 530 -22.24 2.98 21.62
C ALA A 530 -23.24 3.02 20.46
N ASN A 531 -23.09 3.97 19.55
CA ASN A 531 -23.91 4.13 18.36
C ASN A 531 -23.38 3.32 17.17
N GLN A 532 -24.24 2.51 16.56
CA GLN A 532 -23.97 1.95 15.24
C GLN A 532 -23.74 3.07 14.21
N SER A 533 -22.72 2.92 13.37
CA SER A 533 -22.47 3.76 12.19
C SER A 533 -23.44 3.45 11.05
N SER A 534 -23.93 2.20 10.96
CA SER A 534 -24.86 1.75 9.93
C SER A 534 -26.23 1.43 10.54
N VAL A 535 -27.29 2.05 10.05
CA VAL A 535 -28.66 1.81 10.54
C VAL A 535 -29.56 1.40 9.40
N GLY A 536 -30.10 0.18 9.45
CA GLY A 536 -31.08 -0.28 8.47
C GLY A 536 -32.44 0.37 8.70
N ILE A 537 -32.98 1.04 7.69
CA ILE A 537 -34.27 1.75 7.74
C ILE A 537 -35.03 1.49 6.44
N ALA A 538 -36.13 0.73 6.53
CA ALA A 538 -37.09 0.58 5.44
C ALA A 538 -38.42 1.23 5.84
N LEU A 539 -38.91 2.13 4.99
CA LEU A 539 -40.19 2.81 5.18
C LEU A 539 -41.24 2.17 4.29
N SER A 540 -42.38 1.78 4.87
CA SER A 540 -43.48 1.16 4.14
C SER A 540 -44.85 1.50 4.72
N GLY A 541 -45.92 0.99 4.09
CA GLY A 541 -47.30 1.21 4.52
C GLY A 541 -48.02 2.31 3.73
N PRO A 542 -49.30 2.57 4.05
CA PRO A 542 -50.13 3.54 3.32
C PRO A 542 -49.58 4.97 3.28
N ALA A 543 -48.74 5.34 4.26
CA ALA A 543 -48.12 6.65 4.29
C ALA A 543 -47.00 6.87 3.28
N VAL A 544 -46.45 5.83 2.64
CA VAL A 544 -45.36 5.97 1.66
C VAL A 544 -45.95 6.02 0.26
N ALA A 545 -45.88 7.18 -0.39
CA ALA A 545 -46.32 7.36 -1.77
C ALA A 545 -45.36 6.71 -2.77
N GLU A 546 -45.79 6.55 -4.03
CA GLU A 546 -44.98 5.95 -5.10
C GLU A 546 -43.66 6.70 -5.36
N ASP A 547 -43.61 8.01 -5.09
CA ASP A 547 -42.41 8.84 -5.23
C ASP A 547 -41.54 8.88 -3.95
N GLY A 548 -41.88 8.08 -2.93
CA GLY A 548 -41.17 7.99 -1.66
C GLY A 548 -41.50 9.11 -0.66
N THR A 549 -42.39 10.05 -1.02
CA THR A 549 -42.88 11.07 -0.07
C THR A 549 -43.85 10.47 0.94
N LEU A 550 -43.90 11.07 2.13
CA LEU A 550 -44.81 10.67 3.20
C LEU A 550 -46.14 11.43 3.10
N VAL A 551 -47.24 10.72 3.32
CA VAL A 551 -48.61 11.27 3.31
C VAL A 551 -49.07 11.52 4.75
N PRO A 552 -49.37 12.77 5.14
CA PRO A 552 -49.92 13.08 6.46
C PRO A 552 -51.20 12.30 6.77
N GLY A 553 -51.38 11.92 8.03
CA GLY A 553 -52.58 11.24 8.52
C GLY A 553 -52.63 9.73 8.20
N GLU A 554 -51.79 9.25 7.29
CA GLU A 554 -51.67 7.83 6.96
C GLU A 554 -50.69 7.11 7.91
N GLU A 555 -50.80 5.79 7.94
CA GLU A 555 -49.98 4.93 8.78
C GLU A 555 -48.64 4.61 8.10
N LEU A 556 -47.53 4.93 8.79
CA LEU A 556 -46.16 4.60 8.41
C LEU A 556 -45.67 3.41 9.22
N THR A 557 -45.12 2.42 8.52
CA THR A 557 -44.33 1.34 9.11
C THR A 557 -42.85 1.62 8.89
N VAL A 558 -42.08 1.59 9.97
CA VAL A 558 -40.63 1.74 9.99
C VAL A 558 -40.03 0.41 10.43
N ASP A 559 -39.44 -0.31 9.48
CA ASP A 559 -38.68 -1.52 9.75
C ASP A 559 -37.22 -1.15 9.97
N LEU A 560 -36.68 -1.55 11.12
CA LEU A 560 -35.33 -1.25 11.57
C LEU A 560 -34.49 -2.52 11.64
N SER A 561 -33.22 -2.38 11.31
CA SER A 561 -32.20 -3.42 11.45
C SER A 561 -30.82 -2.80 11.72
N SER A 562 -29.81 -3.63 12.03
CA SER A 562 -28.46 -3.18 12.43
C SER A 562 -28.51 -2.17 13.58
N LEU A 563 -29.26 -2.51 14.63
CA LEU A 563 -29.29 -1.72 15.86
C LEU A 563 -28.26 -2.21 16.88
N SER A 564 -27.62 -3.34 16.62
CA SER A 564 -26.84 -4.08 17.62
C SER A 564 -25.58 -4.70 17.04
N TYR A 565 -24.46 -4.51 17.74
CA TYR A 565 -23.28 -5.34 17.56
C TYR A 565 -23.62 -6.82 17.85
N THR A 566 -22.94 -7.72 17.16
CA THR A 566 -23.12 -9.17 17.35
C THR A 566 -22.13 -9.77 18.35
N GLY A 567 -21.09 -9.04 18.73
CA GLY A 567 -20.13 -9.41 19.78
C GLY A 567 -20.70 -9.31 21.20
N PRO A 568 -19.84 -9.32 22.23
CA PRO A 568 -20.22 -9.28 23.64
C PRO A 568 -20.59 -7.87 24.13
N GLU A 569 -20.54 -6.85 23.27
CA GLU A 569 -20.94 -5.49 23.60
C GLU A 569 -22.40 -5.41 24.09
N ALA A 570 -22.72 -4.38 24.86
CA ALA A 570 -24.08 -4.12 25.31
C ALA A 570 -25.03 -3.98 24.11
N LYS A 571 -26.20 -4.63 24.18
CA LYS A 571 -27.22 -4.61 23.13
C LYS A 571 -28.42 -3.78 23.59
N PRO A 572 -29.03 -2.97 22.71
CA PRO A 572 -30.25 -2.26 23.03
C PRO A 572 -31.39 -3.23 23.32
N THR A 573 -32.28 -2.84 24.23
CA THR A 573 -33.52 -3.61 24.51
C THR A 573 -34.73 -2.96 23.87
N THR A 574 -34.67 -1.65 23.63
CA THR A 574 -35.76 -0.87 23.06
C THR A 574 -35.26 0.18 22.06
N VAL A 575 -36.14 0.56 21.14
CA VAL A 575 -35.91 1.65 20.18
C VAL A 575 -37.13 2.55 20.12
N GLU A 576 -36.92 3.87 20.19
CA GLU A 576 -37.92 4.90 19.96
C GLU A 576 -37.80 5.41 18.52
N VAL A 577 -38.92 5.42 17.80
CA VAL A 577 -39.08 6.13 16.52
C VAL A 577 -39.92 7.37 16.75
N THR A 578 -39.40 8.53 16.32
CA THR A 578 -40.07 9.82 16.37
C THR A 578 -40.29 10.35 14.95
N VAL A 579 -41.54 10.73 14.62
CA VAL A 579 -41.88 11.43 13.36
C VAL A 579 -42.72 12.65 13.74
N GLY A 580 -42.17 13.86 13.55
CA GLY A 580 -42.80 15.09 14.02
C GLY A 580 -43.09 15.05 15.53
N THR A 581 -44.36 15.17 15.92
CA THR A 581 -44.81 15.08 17.32
C THR A 581 -45.11 13.66 17.78
N GLU A 582 -45.21 12.70 16.87
CA GLU A 582 -45.55 11.31 17.18
C GLU A 582 -44.29 10.53 17.59
N LYS A 583 -44.43 9.73 18.65
CA LYS A 583 -43.35 8.92 19.22
C LYS A 583 -43.86 7.56 19.61
N LYS A 584 -43.11 6.52 19.25
CA LYS A 584 -43.45 5.15 19.63
C LYS A 584 -42.20 4.32 19.88
N THR A 585 -42.27 3.50 20.91
CA THR A 585 -41.19 2.58 21.31
C THR A 585 -41.56 1.15 20.94
N ALA A 586 -40.58 0.36 20.51
CA ALA A 586 -40.69 -1.08 20.32
C ALA A 586 -39.51 -1.82 20.98
N ASP A 587 -39.73 -3.10 21.27
CA ASP A 587 -38.67 -4.01 21.73
C ASP A 587 -37.74 -4.34 20.55
N VAL A 588 -36.44 -4.52 20.85
CA VAL A 588 -35.43 -4.89 19.85
C VAL A 588 -35.16 -6.40 19.91
N ASP A 589 -35.33 -7.08 18.76
CA ASP A 589 -34.95 -8.48 18.57
C ASP A 589 -33.46 -8.60 18.23
N ASN A 590 -32.68 -9.07 19.20
CA ASN A 590 -31.24 -9.26 19.10
C ASN A 590 -30.82 -10.64 18.59
N THR A 591 -31.74 -11.42 17.99
CA THR A 591 -31.40 -12.66 17.31
C THR A 591 -30.39 -12.36 16.20
N ILE A 592 -29.21 -13.00 16.26
CA ILE A 592 -28.13 -12.78 15.29
C ILE A 592 -28.57 -13.27 13.92
N VAL A 593 -28.37 -12.44 12.90
CA VAL A 593 -28.57 -12.83 11.50
C VAL A 593 -27.19 -13.09 10.88
N PRO A 594 -26.90 -14.33 10.44
CA PRO A 594 -25.60 -14.63 9.87
C PRO A 594 -25.28 -13.83 8.60
N GLN A 595 -24.02 -13.45 8.43
CA GLN A 595 -23.45 -12.81 7.22
C GLN A 595 -24.06 -11.47 6.76
N PHE A 596 -25.12 -10.98 7.38
CA PHE A 596 -25.81 -9.75 7.01
C PHE A 596 -25.89 -8.79 8.19
N ASP A 597 -25.90 -7.50 7.89
CA ASP A 597 -26.03 -6.45 8.87
C ASP A 597 -27.49 -6.22 9.19
N SER A 598 -28.10 -7.16 9.91
CA SER A 598 -29.51 -7.01 10.25
C SER A 598 -29.87 -7.44 11.66
N THR A 599 -28.88 -7.69 12.52
CA THR A 599 -29.09 -7.97 13.94
C THR A 599 -29.63 -6.72 14.66
N GLY A 600 -30.53 -6.91 15.64
CA GLY A 600 -31.20 -5.81 16.31
C GLY A 600 -32.37 -5.28 15.49
N LYS A 601 -33.37 -6.13 15.26
CA LYS A 601 -34.56 -5.78 14.45
C LYS A 601 -35.67 -5.19 15.30
N ALA A 602 -36.40 -4.24 14.75
CA ALA A 602 -37.64 -3.74 15.32
C ALA A 602 -38.57 -3.23 14.23
N THR A 603 -39.88 -3.32 14.44
CA THR A 603 -40.88 -2.72 13.55
C THR A 603 -41.72 -1.74 14.36
N VAL A 604 -41.80 -0.50 13.90
CA VAL A 604 -42.61 0.54 14.55
C VAL A 604 -43.62 1.10 13.57
N THR A 605 -44.89 1.09 13.97
CA THR A 605 -45.98 1.65 13.17
C THR A 605 -46.57 2.88 13.85
N LEU A 606 -46.60 4.02 13.18
CA LEU A 606 -47.17 5.28 13.69
C LEU A 606 -47.79 6.12 12.57
N THR A 607 -48.69 7.04 12.92
CA THR A 607 -49.29 7.98 11.96
C THR A 607 -48.30 9.10 11.64
N VAL A 608 -48.21 9.52 10.36
CA VAL A 608 -47.38 10.67 9.96
C VAL A 608 -48.11 11.97 10.29
N PRO A 609 -47.60 12.82 11.20
CA PRO A 609 -48.18 14.13 11.44
C PRO A 609 -47.85 15.12 10.31
N GLU A 610 -48.69 16.14 10.14
CA GLU A 610 -48.39 17.26 9.26
C GLU A 610 -47.07 17.94 9.66
N GLY A 611 -46.31 18.37 8.65
CA GLY A 611 -45.07 19.10 8.85
C GLY A 611 -43.91 18.27 9.40
N ALA A 612 -44.01 16.93 9.43
CA ALA A 612 -42.85 16.10 9.70
C ALA A 612 -41.77 16.31 8.63
N THR A 613 -40.50 16.35 9.04
CA THR A 613 -39.35 16.56 8.16
C THR A 613 -38.32 15.45 8.24
N SER A 614 -38.49 14.53 9.20
CA SER A 614 -37.53 13.47 9.49
C SER A 614 -38.18 12.30 10.22
N VAL A 615 -37.60 11.11 10.06
CA VAL A 615 -37.78 9.96 10.95
C VAL A 615 -36.55 9.87 11.84
N LYS A 616 -36.72 10.04 13.16
CA LYS A 616 -35.62 9.93 14.13
C LYS A 616 -35.68 8.59 14.86
N ILE A 617 -34.53 7.96 15.00
CA ILE A 617 -34.34 6.68 15.67
C ILE A 617 -33.45 6.91 16.88
N ALA A 618 -33.82 6.35 18.03
CA ALA A 618 -33.00 6.38 19.23
C ALA A 618 -33.14 5.05 20.00
N THR A 619 -32.05 4.33 20.20
CA THR A 619 -32.03 3.14 21.05
C THR A 619 -31.70 3.52 22.49
N ASP A 620 -32.11 2.68 23.44
CA ASP A 620 -31.76 2.82 24.86
C ASP A 620 -30.26 2.59 25.16
N ASN A 621 -29.49 2.18 24.17
CA ASN A 621 -28.04 1.99 24.23
C ASN A 621 -27.25 3.03 23.41
N GLY A 622 -27.90 4.10 22.92
CA GLY A 622 -27.21 5.28 22.38
C GLY A 622 -27.10 5.38 20.86
N THR A 623 -27.53 4.38 20.08
CA THR A 623 -27.64 4.54 18.62
C THR A 623 -28.70 5.57 18.29
N THR A 624 -28.32 6.63 17.58
CA THR A 624 -29.24 7.67 17.10
C THR A 624 -29.04 7.93 15.63
N PHE A 625 -30.14 8.06 14.87
CA PHE A 625 -30.08 8.42 13.46
C PHE A 625 -31.27 9.31 13.08
N GLU A 626 -31.05 10.26 12.18
CA GLU A 626 -32.09 11.12 11.64
C GLU A 626 -32.13 10.96 10.12
N LEU A 627 -33.21 10.35 9.62
CA LEU A 627 -33.45 10.19 8.20
C LEU A 627 -34.35 11.34 7.72
N PRO A 628 -33.87 12.27 6.88
CA PRO A 628 -34.72 13.30 6.29
C PRO A 628 -35.81 12.68 5.42
N VAL A 629 -37.03 13.18 5.52
CA VAL A 629 -38.17 12.75 4.69
C VAL A 629 -38.93 13.95 4.16
N THR A 630 -39.55 13.79 3.00
CA THR A 630 -40.44 14.81 2.42
C THR A 630 -41.89 14.42 2.68
N VAL A 631 -42.70 15.35 3.15
CA VAL A 631 -44.13 15.13 3.43
C VAL A 631 -44.99 15.94 2.45
N ASN A 632 -45.97 15.29 1.81
CA ASN A 632 -46.91 15.96 0.91
C ASN A 632 -47.86 16.86 1.71
N GLY A 633 -47.86 18.17 1.41
CA GLY A 633 -48.90 19.08 1.90
C GLY A 633 -50.25 18.78 1.24
N GLU A 634 -51.33 18.79 2.02
CA GLU A 634 -52.67 18.30 1.67
C GLU A 634 -53.19 18.66 0.26
N GLY A 635 -53.84 17.67 -0.36
CA GLY A 635 -54.76 17.87 -1.46
C GLY A 635 -56.03 18.57 -1.00
N ASN A 636 -56.37 19.68 -1.64
CA ASN A 636 -57.65 20.35 -1.46
C ASN A 636 -58.59 19.94 -2.61
N ASN A 637 -59.57 19.08 -2.30
CA ASN A 637 -60.80 18.98 -3.08
C ASN A 637 -61.59 20.27 -2.84
N ASP A 638 -61.66 21.17 -3.82
CA ASP A 638 -62.77 22.11 -3.95
C ASP A 638 -62.98 22.44 -5.44
N ASP A 639 -64.18 22.10 -5.94
CA ASP A 639 -64.76 22.62 -7.17
C ASP A 639 -64.94 24.15 -7.04
N ASP A 640 -64.31 24.95 -7.91
CA ASP A 640 -64.89 26.23 -8.33
C ASP A 640 -64.28 26.77 -9.63
N ASP A 641 -65.16 27.06 -10.58
CA ASP A 641 -64.91 27.68 -11.89
C ASP A 641 -64.48 29.16 -11.77
N ASP A 642 -63.62 29.58 -12.71
CA ASP A 642 -63.38 30.95 -13.21
C ASP A 642 -62.89 32.06 -12.25
N LYS A 643 -61.61 32.48 -12.43
CA LYS A 643 -61.22 33.79 -13.03
C LYS A 643 -59.71 34.05 -13.03
N GLU A 644 -59.18 34.35 -14.22
CA GLU A 644 -57.88 34.99 -14.44
C GLU A 644 -57.80 36.41 -13.85
N GLN A 645 -56.74 36.72 -13.11
CA GLN A 645 -55.98 37.97 -13.27
C GLN A 645 -54.56 37.89 -12.67
N GLN A 646 -53.60 38.38 -13.46
CA GLN A 646 -52.14 38.36 -13.30
C GLN A 646 -51.60 38.95 -11.98
N SER A 647 -50.51 38.36 -11.44
CA SER A 647 -49.26 39.08 -11.08
C SER A 647 -48.20 38.17 -10.41
N SER A 648 -47.13 37.89 -11.16
CA SER A 648 -45.72 37.67 -10.75
C SER A 648 -45.38 36.88 -9.47
N GLY A 649 -44.71 35.72 -9.65
CA GLY A 649 -43.93 35.06 -8.60
C GLY A 649 -43.33 33.75 -9.09
N SER A 650 -42.01 33.74 -9.23
CA SER A 650 -41.15 32.64 -9.73
C SER A 650 -41.40 31.29 -9.06
N SER A 651 -41.78 30.28 -9.84
CA SER A 651 -41.46 28.86 -9.60
C SER A 651 -41.47 28.11 -10.93
N ASP A 652 -40.28 27.81 -11.47
CA ASP A 652 -40.17 26.94 -12.63
C ASP A 652 -40.27 25.48 -12.17
N ALA A 653 -41.47 24.93 -12.33
CA ALA A 653 -41.66 23.53 -12.65
C ALA A 653 -41.09 23.29 -14.07
N GLY A 654 -40.12 22.39 -14.18
CA GLY A 654 -39.43 22.12 -15.44
C GLY A 654 -38.73 20.76 -15.46
N SER A 655 -39.40 19.70 -15.01
CA SER A 655 -39.03 18.35 -15.42
C SER A 655 -39.61 18.07 -16.81
N LEU A 656 -38.82 17.40 -17.66
CA LEU A 656 -39.19 16.85 -18.96
C LEU A 656 -39.01 17.70 -20.25
N VAL A 657 -37.94 18.50 -20.37
CA VAL A 657 -37.34 18.82 -21.71
C VAL A 657 -35.79 18.84 -21.71
N ALA A 658 -35.11 18.79 -20.56
CA ALA A 658 -33.64 18.99 -20.52
C ALA A 658 -32.77 17.76 -20.89
N VAL A 659 -33.34 16.60 -21.23
CA VAL A 659 -32.55 15.40 -21.62
C VAL A 659 -32.18 15.37 -23.11
N LEU A 660 -32.81 16.19 -23.97
CA LEU A 660 -32.43 16.29 -25.39
C LEU A 660 -31.45 17.43 -25.71
N GLY A 661 -31.27 18.39 -24.79
CA GLY A 661 -30.31 19.49 -24.96
C GLY A 661 -28.87 19.12 -24.62
N VAL A 662 -28.67 18.24 -23.63
CA VAL A 662 -27.33 17.86 -23.14
C VAL A 662 -26.65 16.84 -24.06
N LEU A 663 -27.40 15.91 -24.67
CA LEU A 663 -26.86 14.98 -25.68
C LEU A 663 -26.47 15.69 -26.99
N GLY A 664 -27.18 16.77 -27.37
CA GLY A 664 -26.82 17.59 -28.53
C GLY A 664 -25.57 18.44 -28.31
N ALA A 665 -25.36 18.94 -27.09
CA ALA A 665 -24.18 19.72 -26.73
C ALA A 665 -22.92 18.85 -26.54
N LEU A 666 -23.04 17.66 -25.92
CA LEU A 666 -21.94 16.69 -25.84
C LEU A 666 -21.59 16.11 -27.22
N GLY A 667 -22.59 15.77 -28.05
CA GLY A 667 -22.35 15.27 -29.40
C GLY A 667 -21.64 16.30 -30.30
N GLY A 668 -21.93 17.58 -30.13
CA GLY A 668 -21.26 18.67 -30.83
C GLY A 668 -19.81 18.90 -30.39
N LEU A 669 -19.53 18.79 -29.08
CA LEU A 669 -18.18 18.90 -28.51
C LEU A 669 -17.28 17.72 -28.90
N VAL A 670 -17.82 16.50 -28.88
CA VAL A 670 -17.11 15.29 -29.31
C VAL A 670 -16.83 15.34 -30.81
N ALA A 671 -17.80 15.74 -31.64
CA ALA A 671 -17.56 15.89 -33.08
C ALA A 671 -16.53 16.98 -33.42
N PHE A 672 -16.44 18.06 -32.63
CA PHE A 672 -15.44 19.10 -32.79
C PHE A 672 -14.04 18.64 -32.37
N PHE A 673 -13.94 17.90 -31.25
CA PHE A 673 -12.67 17.34 -30.76
C PHE A 673 -12.10 16.29 -31.71
N LEU A 674 -12.95 15.39 -32.22
CA LEU A 674 -12.57 14.33 -33.17
C LEU A 674 -12.12 14.85 -34.54
N ASN A 675 -12.52 16.07 -34.93
CA ASN A 675 -12.13 16.71 -36.18
C ASN A 675 -10.95 17.70 -36.01
N SER A 676 -10.36 17.78 -34.82
CA SER A 676 -9.21 18.62 -34.50
C SER A 676 -7.89 17.88 -34.73
N ALA A 677 -6.78 18.62 -34.86
CA ALA A 677 -5.44 18.05 -35.02
C ALA A 677 -4.98 17.18 -33.81
N GLN A 678 -5.71 17.25 -32.69
CA GLN A 678 -5.44 16.48 -31.47
C GLN A 678 -6.36 15.25 -31.31
N GLY A 679 -7.47 15.16 -32.05
CA GLY A 679 -8.45 14.07 -31.92
C GLY A 679 -8.09 12.79 -32.67
N ALA A 680 -7.38 12.90 -33.81
CA ALA A 680 -6.97 11.74 -34.60
C ALA A 680 -5.91 10.85 -33.91
N PRO A 681 -4.89 11.40 -33.19
CA PRO A 681 -3.96 10.60 -32.39
C PRO A 681 -4.64 9.87 -31.22
N PHE A 682 -5.62 10.51 -30.58
CA PHE A 682 -6.37 9.93 -29.46
C PHE A 682 -7.16 8.68 -29.87
N LEU A 683 -7.78 8.69 -31.07
CA LEU A 683 -8.48 7.50 -31.59
C LEU A 683 -7.51 6.34 -31.90
N ALA A 684 -6.30 6.65 -32.37
CA ALA A 684 -5.29 5.65 -32.66
C ALA A 684 -4.76 4.98 -31.38
N GLN A 685 -4.58 5.76 -30.29
CA GLN A 685 -4.25 5.22 -28.97
C GLN A 685 -5.39 4.37 -28.38
N LEU A 686 -6.64 4.82 -28.50
CA LEU A 686 -7.79 4.06 -28.01
C LEU A 686 -7.95 2.72 -28.77
N GLN A 687 -7.75 2.72 -30.09
CA GLN A 687 -7.79 1.50 -30.90
C GLN A 687 -6.62 0.55 -30.61
N ALA A 688 -5.43 1.08 -30.30
CA ALA A 688 -4.28 0.27 -29.88
C ALA A 688 -4.52 -0.37 -28.50
N MET A 689 -5.14 0.38 -27.58
CA MET A 689 -5.49 -0.10 -26.23
C MET A 689 -6.54 -1.21 -26.30
N PHE A 690 -7.59 -1.07 -27.10
CA PHE A 690 -8.59 -2.13 -27.28
C PHE A 690 -8.06 -3.37 -28.02
N ALA A 691 -7.01 -3.23 -28.84
CA ALA A 691 -6.38 -4.35 -29.52
C ALA A 691 -5.44 -5.17 -28.62
N GLN A 692 -5.12 -4.71 -27.40
CA GLN A 692 -4.37 -5.47 -26.39
C GLN A 692 -5.27 -6.30 -25.46
N PHE A 693 -6.58 -6.08 -25.50
CA PHE A 693 -7.58 -6.80 -24.70
C PHE A 693 -8.46 -7.78 -25.51
N MET A 694 -8.10 -8.03 -26.78
CA MET A 694 -8.60 -9.14 -27.61
C MET A 694 -7.42 -9.98 -28.08
#